data_AF-A8Y097-F1
#
_entry.id   AF-A8Y097-F1
#
_cell.length_a   1.000
_cell.length_b   1.000
_cell.length_c   1.000
_cell.angle_alpha   90.00
_cell.angle_beta   90.00
_cell.angle_gamma   90.00
#
_symmetry.space_group_name_H-M   'P 1'
#
loop_
_entity.id
_entity.type
_entity.pdbx_description
1 polymer ?
#
loop_
_entity_poly.entity_id
_entity_poly.type
_entity_poly.pdbx_seq_one_letter_code
_entity_poly.pdbx_strand_id
1 'polypeptide(L)'
;MKTSSPSIPGPLPKPERVLAWSIWIFHSLFAFVIAYWVSNGKAKGWIKHWMQDSSYLPGWKMDLSDAEWAYYRQTVWHLLLDYGLHSLGIYLSKHCLPSPISRYALILTGFLVHIHMSSFQCIVVLYAFAATVIFATWLMGGAKLVPWILCISFIAKATQYVPFSSGTHIFYREFNIYLYGSIKILNFALYLSDGPKFRNFWKLLEESLLYFSYLPYSMTLIVRFEDFKEQFEKWEKNREIFCWETKKSAIWFGVRLAFWGAFIDFLLHFIHVQALFNSPDSLVNSLNVYEVCAIAYVAGQLFHVKYVVIFGVPAFFAALDGFQPPPPPICISRVSLYSRMWRHFDNGLYQFLKHQVYIPVMRKPLPLVLSILRGLAALCAVFGVVLAWHGTRRHYIFWVTLSATELIVERIGWQIWERPEVQKLRERIGEHGCRRIMATLMLLTVTPGIFGVFFFLGQEGVGETIAMNVVVQGFLDVINFNISAFPLTAGFAFLHILTLGYFFNNVCLDIEFWRRKRTFASLFSAKNAQKIGEVAKPERKIQFREKVMWTAVTLFIYLVCCQIPLFGIMTSDSADPLYWMRAIMASNRGTLMELGISPIVTSGMIMQLLAGIKVIEVGDSPKERALFNASQKLFGMLITIGQALVYVMTGMYGDPSEIGAGICLLLVVQLTIAGLIVLLLDELLQNGYGLGSGISLFIATNICETIIWKTFSPATINSGRGTEFEGAAIALFHLLATRSDKIRALREAFYRGHLPNLMNLLATVFIFSIVIYLQGFRVELPIKSSRQRGQYATYPIKLFYTSNMPIILQSALVSNIFVISQMLANKWGGNIFVDIFGKWGDDNNARGIPTGGLCYYLSPPHSFAEMYNDPLHCIVYIVFMLGTCAFFSKSWIDVSGSSAKDVAKQLKDRQMVMRGHREASMIHELNRYIPTAAAFGGLCVGALSVTADFMGAIGSGTGILLAVTIIYQYFETFVKEQAEAGGVMGMFLN
;
A
#
# COMPACT_ATOMS: atom_id res chain seq x y z
N MET A 1 -9.07 -5.25 -35.89
CA MET A 1 -8.78 -6.70 -35.81
C MET A 1 -8.64 -7.09 -34.34
N LYS A 2 -9.61 -7.84 -33.81
CA LYS A 2 -9.45 -8.56 -32.54
C LYS A 2 -8.59 -9.80 -32.84
N THR A 3 -7.28 -9.66 -32.83
CA THR A 3 -6.38 -10.82 -32.83
C THR A 3 -6.35 -11.34 -31.40
N SER A 4 -6.95 -12.50 -31.17
CA SER A 4 -6.72 -13.30 -29.97
C SER A 4 -5.20 -13.51 -29.85
N SER A 5 -4.56 -12.80 -28.92
CA SER A 5 -3.15 -13.01 -28.63
C SER A 5 -2.89 -14.49 -28.36
N PRO A 6 -1.83 -15.10 -28.91
CA PRO A 6 -1.58 -16.52 -28.74
C PRO A 6 -1.54 -16.89 -27.26
N SER A 7 -1.99 -18.11 -26.95
CA SER A 7 -1.85 -18.72 -25.63
C SER A 7 -0.37 -18.83 -25.29
N ILE A 8 0.09 -18.06 -24.30
CA ILE A 8 1.45 -18.18 -23.78
C ILE A 8 1.62 -19.62 -23.27
N PRO A 9 2.71 -20.32 -23.63
CA PRO A 9 2.99 -21.63 -23.12
C PRO A 9 2.93 -21.70 -21.59
N GLY A 10 2.42 -22.81 -21.05
CA GLY A 10 2.29 -23.04 -19.60
C GLY A 10 3.58 -22.79 -18.79
N PRO A 11 3.49 -22.58 -17.47
CA PRO A 11 4.65 -22.31 -16.62
C PRO A 11 5.61 -23.49 -16.62
N LEU A 12 6.92 -23.24 -16.51
CA LEU A 12 7.90 -24.30 -16.33
C LEU A 12 7.60 -25.14 -15.07
N PRO A 13 8.09 -26.39 -15.01
CA PRO A 13 8.08 -27.18 -13.78
C PRO A 13 8.63 -26.38 -12.60
N LYS A 14 8.10 -26.62 -11.40
CA LYS A 14 8.49 -25.91 -10.18
C LYS A 14 10.01 -25.80 -9.97
N PRO A 15 10.83 -26.86 -10.10
CA PRO A 15 12.28 -26.74 -9.85
C PRO A 15 12.96 -25.79 -10.84
N GLU A 16 12.68 -25.92 -12.14
CA GLU A 16 13.23 -25.03 -13.17
C GLU A 16 12.77 -23.58 -12.99
N ARG A 17 11.51 -23.39 -12.60
CA ARG A 17 10.99 -22.05 -12.33
C ARG A 17 11.66 -21.41 -11.12
N VAL A 18 11.82 -22.15 -10.01
CA VAL A 18 12.53 -21.65 -8.82
C VAL A 18 13.97 -21.33 -9.17
N LEU A 19 14.64 -22.19 -9.95
CA LEU A 19 15.99 -21.95 -10.43
C LEU A 19 16.08 -20.67 -11.27
N ALA A 20 15.20 -20.49 -12.25
CA ALA A 20 15.19 -19.31 -13.12
C ALA A 20 15.00 -18.01 -12.32
N TRP A 21 14.04 -17.99 -11.37
CA TRP A 21 13.82 -16.86 -10.49
C TRP A 21 15.00 -16.60 -9.55
N SER A 22 15.58 -17.66 -8.97
CA SER A 22 16.72 -17.53 -8.05
C SER A 22 17.95 -16.98 -8.75
N ILE A 23 18.27 -17.51 -9.94
CA ILE A 23 19.38 -17.03 -10.77
C ILE A 23 19.16 -15.56 -11.13
N TRP A 24 17.97 -15.19 -11.63
CA TRP A 24 17.70 -13.82 -12.04
C TRP A 24 17.77 -12.82 -10.88
N ILE A 25 17.15 -13.15 -9.73
CA ILE A 25 17.18 -12.29 -8.54
C ILE A 25 18.62 -12.14 -8.02
N PHE A 26 19.34 -13.26 -7.90
CA PHE A 26 20.72 -13.25 -7.43
C PHE A 26 21.61 -12.38 -8.31
N HIS A 27 21.60 -12.59 -9.63
CA HIS A 27 22.44 -11.81 -10.55
C HIS A 27 22.01 -10.33 -10.61
N SER A 28 20.70 -10.06 -10.53
CA SER A 28 20.20 -8.68 -10.46
C SER A 28 20.72 -7.94 -9.23
N LEU A 29 20.66 -8.57 -8.05
CA LEU A 29 21.17 -7.96 -6.80
C LEU A 29 22.70 -7.87 -6.82
N PHE A 30 23.37 -8.90 -7.32
CA PHE A 30 24.82 -8.92 -7.42
C PHE A 30 25.36 -7.83 -8.36
N ALA A 31 24.63 -7.49 -9.42
CA ALA A 31 24.98 -6.37 -10.29
C ALA A 31 25.03 -5.02 -9.54
N PHE A 32 24.12 -4.78 -8.58
CA PHE A 32 24.19 -3.59 -7.72
C PHE A 32 25.41 -3.61 -6.79
N VAL A 33 25.79 -4.78 -6.28
CA VAL A 33 26.99 -4.95 -5.44
C VAL A 33 28.26 -4.68 -6.25
N ILE A 34 28.37 -5.22 -7.47
CA ILE A 34 29.50 -4.96 -8.37
C ILE A 34 29.56 -3.46 -8.70
N ALA A 35 28.44 -2.84 -9.06
CA ALA A 35 28.39 -1.41 -9.36
C ALA A 35 28.85 -0.55 -8.16
N TYR A 36 28.47 -0.94 -6.94
CA TYR A 36 28.96 -0.30 -5.72
C TYR A 36 30.48 -0.47 -5.54
N TRP A 37 31.03 -1.67 -5.72
CA TRP A 37 32.46 -1.93 -5.58
C TRP A 37 33.31 -1.22 -6.64
N VAL A 38 32.84 -1.17 -7.89
CA VAL A 38 33.57 -0.47 -8.96
C VAL A 38 33.56 1.03 -8.72
N SER A 39 32.38 1.60 -8.41
CA SER A 39 32.25 3.05 -8.18
C SER A 39 33.00 3.54 -6.93
N ASN A 40 33.08 2.71 -5.87
CA ASN A 40 33.79 3.07 -4.62
C ASN A 40 35.23 2.52 -4.52
N GLY A 41 35.65 1.68 -5.46
CA GLY A 41 36.98 1.09 -5.53
C GLY A 41 37.78 1.68 -6.69
N LYS A 42 37.98 0.86 -7.74
CA LYS A 42 38.85 1.16 -8.89
C LYS A 42 38.57 2.51 -9.55
N ALA A 43 37.29 2.88 -9.70
CA ALA A 43 36.90 4.09 -10.42
C ALA A 43 36.73 5.33 -9.52
N LYS A 44 36.78 5.17 -8.19
CA LYS A 44 36.49 6.25 -7.22
C LYS A 44 37.42 7.46 -7.39
N GLY A 45 38.71 7.22 -7.61
CA GLY A 45 39.69 8.28 -7.82
C GLY A 45 39.37 9.13 -9.05
N TRP A 46 38.86 8.49 -10.10
CA TRP A 46 38.50 9.14 -11.36
C TRP A 46 37.17 9.88 -11.24
N ILE A 47 36.13 9.25 -10.70
CA ILE A 47 34.77 9.80 -10.61
C ILE A 47 34.66 10.99 -9.63
N LYS A 48 35.63 11.15 -8.72
CA LYS A 48 35.54 12.14 -7.62
C LYS A 48 35.25 13.58 -8.05
N HIS A 49 35.67 13.98 -9.25
CA HIS A 49 35.40 15.33 -9.78
C HIS A 49 33.95 15.56 -10.24
N TRP A 50 33.21 14.48 -10.54
CA TRP A 50 31.79 14.55 -10.90
C TRP A 50 30.85 14.52 -9.69
N MET A 51 31.36 14.13 -8.52
CA MET A 51 30.56 14.03 -7.30
C MET A 51 30.31 15.42 -6.68
N GLN A 52 29.05 15.69 -6.35
CA GLN A 52 28.62 16.93 -5.68
C GLN A 52 28.25 16.67 -4.22
N ASP A 53 28.29 17.70 -3.38
CA ASP A 53 27.88 17.60 -1.99
C ASP A 53 26.35 17.53 -1.87
N SER A 54 25.86 16.68 -0.97
CA SER A 54 24.43 16.50 -0.72
C SER A 54 23.82 17.76 -0.10
N SER A 55 22.62 18.13 -0.57
CA SER A 55 21.94 19.35 -0.11
C SER A 55 21.24 19.21 1.24
N TYR A 56 21.11 17.99 1.76
CA TYR A 56 20.35 17.68 2.98
C TYR A 56 21.08 16.73 3.95
N LEU A 57 22.15 16.07 3.51
CA LEU A 57 23.04 15.28 4.37
C LEU A 57 24.43 15.93 4.42
N PRO A 58 24.78 16.68 5.48
CA PRO A 58 26.09 17.33 5.56
C PRO A 58 27.21 16.28 5.58
N GLY A 59 28.24 16.49 4.77
CA GLY A 59 29.41 15.61 4.66
C GLY A 59 29.27 14.42 3.70
N TRP A 60 28.09 14.24 3.09
CA TRP A 60 27.86 13.17 2.11
C TRP A 60 27.96 13.67 0.67
N LYS A 61 28.45 12.82 -0.23
CA LYS A 61 28.54 13.07 -1.67
C LYS A 61 27.49 12.29 -2.44
N MET A 62 27.11 12.82 -3.61
CA MET A 62 26.07 12.26 -4.46
C MET A 62 26.48 12.33 -5.94
N ASP A 63 26.11 11.31 -6.71
CA ASP A 63 26.25 11.30 -8.18
C ASP A 63 25.12 12.12 -8.82
N LEU A 64 25.44 13.31 -9.32
CA LEU A 64 24.54 14.19 -10.07
C LEU A 64 25.03 14.41 -11.50
N SER A 65 25.74 13.43 -12.05
CA SER A 65 26.34 13.53 -13.39
C SER A 65 25.29 13.51 -14.51
N ASP A 66 24.10 12.95 -14.27
CA ASP A 66 22.96 13.08 -15.19
C ASP A 66 22.38 14.50 -15.11
N ALA A 67 22.67 15.29 -16.14
CA ALA A 67 22.21 16.68 -16.24
C ALA A 67 20.68 16.80 -16.18
N GLU A 68 19.93 15.87 -16.80
CA GLU A 68 18.46 15.94 -16.79
C GLU A 68 17.91 15.77 -15.38
N TRP A 69 18.45 14.79 -14.63
CA TRP A 69 18.04 14.55 -13.25
C TRP A 69 18.46 15.70 -12.32
N ALA A 70 19.66 16.25 -12.51
CA ALA A 70 20.14 17.40 -11.75
C ALA A 70 19.25 18.63 -11.95
N TYR A 71 18.87 18.94 -13.20
CA TYR A 71 17.94 20.04 -13.49
C TYR A 71 16.53 19.77 -12.97
N TYR A 72 16.04 18.53 -13.09
CA TYR A 72 14.74 18.14 -12.56
C TYR A 72 14.67 18.30 -11.03
N ARG A 73 15.69 17.88 -10.29
CA ARG A 73 15.76 17.99 -8.83
C ARG A 73 15.74 19.44 -8.33
N GLN A 74 16.39 20.36 -9.04
CA GLN A 74 16.30 21.79 -8.73
C GLN A 74 14.90 22.37 -8.99
N THR A 75 14.16 21.77 -9.93
CA THR A 75 12.85 22.25 -10.39
C THR A 75 11.67 21.63 -9.63
N VAL A 76 11.82 20.41 -9.09
CA VAL A 76 10.71 19.59 -8.61
C VAL A 76 9.85 20.30 -7.56
N TRP A 77 10.46 21.07 -6.65
CA TRP A 77 9.70 21.79 -5.63
C TRP A 77 8.84 22.91 -6.21
N HIS A 78 9.37 23.66 -7.19
CA HIS A 78 8.59 24.65 -7.93
C HIS A 78 7.46 23.98 -8.72
N LEU A 79 7.76 22.84 -9.34
CA LEU A 79 6.79 22.08 -10.13
C LEU A 79 5.62 21.55 -9.27
N LEU A 80 5.91 21.03 -8.07
CA LEU A 80 4.89 20.59 -7.12
C LEU A 80 4.01 21.73 -6.65
N LEU A 81 4.59 22.91 -6.43
CA LEU A 81 3.84 24.13 -6.09
C LEU A 81 2.95 24.57 -7.25
N ASP A 82 3.50 24.69 -8.46
CA ASP A 82 2.78 25.13 -9.65
C ASP A 82 1.62 24.18 -9.99
N TYR A 83 1.86 22.87 -10.02
CA TYR A 83 0.79 21.89 -10.21
C TYR A 83 -0.22 21.91 -9.07
N GLY A 84 0.21 22.10 -7.81
CA GLY A 84 -0.69 22.24 -6.67
C GLY A 84 -1.62 23.45 -6.80
N LEU A 85 -1.09 24.61 -7.19
CA LEU A 85 -1.87 25.83 -7.44
C LEU A 85 -2.85 25.63 -8.60
N HIS A 86 -2.41 24.97 -9.68
CA HIS A 86 -3.26 24.67 -10.83
C HIS A 86 -4.42 23.72 -10.45
N SER A 87 -4.12 22.62 -9.77
CA SER A 87 -5.13 21.66 -9.27
C SER A 87 -6.09 22.30 -8.28
N LEU A 88 -5.61 23.18 -7.40
CA LEU A 88 -6.47 23.97 -6.51
C LEU A 88 -7.39 24.91 -7.30
N GLY A 89 -6.87 25.58 -8.33
CA GLY A 89 -7.67 26.40 -9.25
C GLY A 89 -8.75 25.60 -9.97
N ILE A 90 -8.44 24.38 -10.41
CA ILE A 90 -9.42 23.44 -10.99
C ILE A 90 -10.50 23.08 -9.97
N TYR A 91 -10.09 22.72 -8.76
CA TYR A 91 -11.01 22.35 -7.68
C TYR A 91 -11.96 23.50 -7.33
N LEU A 92 -11.43 24.71 -7.13
CA LEU A 92 -12.21 25.90 -6.80
C LEU A 92 -13.14 26.30 -7.95
N SER A 93 -12.64 26.33 -9.18
CA SER A 93 -13.45 26.71 -10.36
C SER A 93 -14.60 25.73 -10.62
N LYS A 94 -14.42 24.43 -10.36
CA LYS A 94 -15.50 23.44 -10.52
C LYS A 94 -16.55 23.50 -9.42
N HIS A 95 -16.17 23.83 -8.19
CA HIS A 95 -17.10 23.85 -7.05
C HIS A 95 -17.77 25.19 -6.80
N CYS A 96 -17.08 26.30 -7.08
CA CYS A 96 -17.55 27.64 -6.72
C CYS A 96 -18.21 28.40 -7.89
N LEU A 97 -17.96 28.00 -9.15
CA LEU A 97 -18.41 28.74 -10.32
C LEU A 97 -19.40 27.95 -11.20
N PRO A 98 -20.37 28.62 -11.86
CA PRO A 98 -21.20 28.01 -12.91
C PRO A 98 -20.37 27.51 -14.10
N SER A 99 -20.84 26.45 -14.79
CA SER A 99 -20.14 25.77 -15.91
C SER A 99 -19.48 26.70 -16.94
N PRO A 100 -20.13 27.74 -17.51
CA PRO A 100 -19.48 28.59 -18.52
C PRO A 100 -18.37 29.45 -17.94
N ILE A 101 -18.55 29.97 -16.71
CA ILE A 101 -17.55 30.81 -16.02
C ILE A 101 -16.37 29.94 -15.56
N SER A 102 -16.64 28.70 -15.13
CA SER A 102 -15.63 27.72 -14.74
C SER A 102 -14.61 27.48 -15.87
N ARG A 103 -15.05 27.34 -17.13
CA ARG A 103 -14.15 27.13 -18.27
C ARG A 103 -13.19 28.31 -18.51
N TYR A 104 -13.69 29.54 -18.49
CA TYR A 104 -12.83 30.71 -18.66
C TYR A 104 -11.89 30.91 -17.45
N ALA A 105 -12.37 30.62 -16.24
CA ALA A 105 -11.54 30.64 -15.05
C ALA A 105 -10.39 29.62 -15.15
N LEU A 106 -10.66 28.40 -15.64
CA LEU A 106 -9.64 27.36 -15.88
C LEU A 106 -8.57 27.80 -16.88
N ILE A 107 -8.99 28.42 -17.99
CA ILE A 107 -8.08 28.97 -18.99
C ILE A 107 -7.18 30.02 -18.33
N LEU A 108 -7.77 30.99 -17.63
CA LEU A 108 -7.05 32.07 -16.96
C LEU A 108 -6.07 31.54 -15.90
N THR A 109 -6.51 30.64 -15.02
CA THR A 109 -5.64 30.02 -14.01
C THR A 109 -4.51 29.23 -14.67
N GLY A 110 -4.82 28.49 -15.74
CA GLY A 110 -3.84 27.75 -16.52
C GLY A 110 -2.75 28.66 -17.08
N PHE A 111 -3.13 29.78 -17.72
CA PHE A 111 -2.19 30.76 -18.26
C PHE A 111 -1.34 31.43 -17.20
N LEU A 112 -1.94 31.89 -16.10
CA LEU A 112 -1.21 32.57 -15.02
C LEU A 112 -0.18 31.66 -14.38
N VAL A 113 -0.55 30.41 -14.09
CA VAL A 113 0.38 29.42 -13.53
C VAL A 113 1.43 29.02 -14.57
N HIS A 114 1.07 28.94 -15.86
CA HIS A 114 2.05 28.69 -16.93
C HIS A 114 3.12 29.78 -17.00
N ILE A 115 2.75 31.06 -16.88
CA ILE A 115 3.68 32.19 -16.87
C ILE A 115 4.60 32.12 -15.64
N HIS A 116 4.07 31.75 -14.48
CA HIS A 116 4.85 31.56 -13.26
C HIS A 116 5.81 30.35 -13.37
N MET A 117 5.37 29.27 -14.02
CA MET A 117 6.14 28.04 -14.17
C MET A 117 7.30 28.19 -15.17
N SER A 118 7.11 28.87 -16.30
CA SER A 118 8.19 29.08 -17.28
C SER A 118 8.67 30.52 -17.29
N SER A 119 8.09 31.32 -18.17
CA SER A 119 8.30 32.75 -18.29
C SER A 119 7.23 33.32 -19.20
N PHE A 120 6.98 34.63 -19.07
CA PHE A 120 6.06 35.32 -19.97
C PHE A 120 6.50 35.19 -21.44
N GLN A 121 7.80 35.32 -21.71
CA GLN A 121 8.36 35.19 -23.05
C GLN A 121 8.12 33.79 -23.65
N CYS A 122 8.31 32.73 -22.86
CA CYS A 122 8.09 31.35 -23.31
C CYS A 122 6.66 31.12 -23.80
N ILE A 123 5.68 31.58 -23.02
CA ILE A 123 4.27 31.46 -23.38
C ILE A 123 3.94 32.28 -24.62
N VAL A 124 4.41 33.54 -24.72
CA VAL A 124 4.16 34.37 -25.90
C VAL A 124 4.73 33.72 -27.17
N VAL A 125 5.97 33.22 -27.14
CA VAL A 125 6.60 32.55 -28.29
C VAL A 125 5.82 31.29 -28.68
N LEU A 126 5.45 30.46 -27.71
CA LEU A 126 4.73 29.20 -27.99
C LEU A 126 3.35 29.45 -28.60
N TYR A 127 2.59 30.43 -28.08
CA TYR A 127 1.26 30.75 -28.61
C TYR A 127 1.33 31.50 -29.95
N ALA A 128 2.33 32.36 -30.17
CA ALA A 128 2.58 32.94 -31.47
C ALA A 128 2.94 31.87 -32.52
N PHE A 129 3.76 30.88 -32.13
CA PHE A 129 4.07 29.73 -32.96
C PHE A 129 2.83 28.87 -33.23
N ALA A 130 1.99 28.61 -32.22
CA ALA A 130 0.73 27.90 -32.38
C ALA A 130 -0.19 28.59 -33.40
N ALA A 131 -0.38 29.91 -33.26
CA ALA A 131 -1.17 30.71 -34.20
C ALA A 131 -0.60 30.65 -35.62
N THR A 132 0.72 30.72 -35.77
CA THR A 132 1.41 30.63 -37.06
C THR A 132 1.18 29.28 -37.73
N VAL A 133 1.35 28.18 -37.00
CA VAL A 133 1.15 26.82 -37.54
C VAL A 133 -0.31 26.59 -37.92
N ILE A 134 -1.25 27.02 -37.08
CA ILE A 134 -2.69 26.89 -37.35
C ILE A 134 -3.07 27.72 -38.58
N PHE A 135 -2.63 28.97 -38.67
CA PHE A 135 -2.90 29.86 -39.80
C PHE A 135 -2.29 29.33 -41.11
N ALA A 136 -1.04 28.86 -41.09
CA ALA A 136 -0.39 28.25 -42.25
C ALA A 136 -1.10 26.96 -42.71
N THR A 137 -1.56 26.13 -41.77
CA THR A 137 -2.32 24.91 -42.06
C THR A 137 -3.66 25.24 -42.71
N TRP A 138 -4.35 26.29 -42.23
CA TRP A 138 -5.60 26.77 -42.79
C TRP A 138 -5.42 27.34 -44.21
N LEU A 139 -4.41 28.19 -44.42
CA LEU A 139 -4.11 28.83 -45.71
C LEU A 139 -3.78 27.79 -46.81
N MET A 140 -3.11 26.71 -46.43
CA MET A 140 -2.74 25.60 -47.32
C MET A 140 -3.85 24.54 -47.46
N GLY A 141 -5.10 24.87 -47.13
CA GLY A 141 -6.25 24.00 -47.33
C GLY A 141 -6.25 22.73 -46.48
N GLY A 142 -5.58 22.73 -45.33
CA GLY A 142 -5.50 21.57 -44.43
C GLY A 142 -4.42 20.55 -44.80
N ALA A 143 -3.44 20.90 -45.64
CA ALA A 143 -2.34 20.01 -46.02
C ALA A 143 -1.51 19.56 -44.78
N LYS A 144 -1.61 18.28 -44.41
CA LYS A 144 -0.96 17.71 -43.21
C LYS A 144 0.57 17.84 -43.19
N LEU A 145 1.22 17.94 -44.35
CA LEU A 145 2.68 18.12 -44.46
C LEU A 145 3.15 19.43 -43.82
N VAL A 146 2.35 20.49 -43.88
CA VAL A 146 2.70 21.83 -43.38
C VAL A 146 2.95 21.84 -41.88
N PRO A 147 2.00 21.41 -41.01
CA PRO A 147 2.25 21.39 -39.57
C PRO A 147 3.36 20.41 -39.18
N TRP A 148 3.52 19.29 -39.90
CA TRP A 148 4.62 18.35 -39.67
C TRP A 148 6.00 18.99 -39.89
N ILE A 149 6.19 19.68 -41.01
CA ILE A 149 7.46 20.35 -41.32
C ILE A 149 7.75 21.43 -40.28
N LEU A 150 6.79 22.32 -40.01
CA LEU A 150 6.99 23.42 -39.06
C LEU A 150 7.30 22.93 -37.63
N CYS A 151 6.52 21.97 -37.12
CA CYS A 151 6.70 21.47 -35.75
C CYS A 151 7.96 20.61 -35.59
N ILE A 152 8.31 19.76 -36.57
CA ILE A 152 9.56 18.97 -36.52
C ILE A 152 10.77 19.91 -36.65
N SER A 153 10.74 20.87 -37.57
CA SER A 153 11.82 21.85 -37.71
C SER A 153 11.99 22.66 -36.42
N PHE A 154 10.90 23.04 -35.75
CA PHE A 154 10.96 23.69 -34.45
C PHE A 154 11.61 22.78 -33.40
N ILE A 155 11.19 21.51 -33.26
CA ILE A 155 11.80 20.57 -32.29
C ILE A 155 13.30 20.38 -32.56
N ALA A 156 13.68 20.19 -33.83
CA ALA A 156 15.08 19.93 -34.21
C ALA A 156 16.01 21.15 -34.02
N LYS A 157 15.46 22.37 -34.04
CA LYS A 157 16.24 23.62 -34.00
C LYS A 157 15.91 24.53 -32.81
N ALA A 158 15.03 24.12 -31.90
CA ALA A 158 14.57 24.93 -30.78
C ALA A 158 15.75 25.45 -29.94
N THR A 159 16.73 24.60 -29.64
CA THR A 159 17.92 24.95 -28.84
C THR A 159 18.81 26.02 -29.48
N GLN A 160 18.69 26.28 -30.78
CA GLN A 160 19.51 27.26 -31.51
C GLN A 160 18.84 28.62 -31.67
N TYR A 161 17.50 28.66 -31.80
CA TYR A 161 16.77 29.89 -32.17
C TYR A 161 15.80 30.39 -31.11
N VAL A 162 15.40 29.55 -30.16
CA VAL A 162 14.42 29.93 -29.14
C VAL A 162 15.13 30.62 -27.97
N PRO A 163 14.61 31.74 -27.46
CA PRO A 163 15.18 32.39 -26.29
C PRO A 163 14.90 31.58 -25.02
N PHE A 164 15.97 31.19 -24.34
CA PHE A 164 15.91 30.53 -23.04
C PHE A 164 16.37 31.47 -21.93
N SER A 165 15.70 31.37 -20.78
CA SER A 165 16.08 32.08 -19.56
C SER A 165 17.37 31.53 -18.96
N SER A 166 18.17 32.39 -18.31
CA SER A 166 19.49 32.03 -17.77
C SER A 166 19.46 31.16 -16.50
N GLY A 167 18.34 31.15 -15.77
CA GLY A 167 18.19 30.34 -14.55
C GLY A 167 18.07 28.85 -14.85
N THR A 168 18.90 28.01 -14.24
CA THR A 168 18.95 26.55 -14.47
C THR A 168 17.60 25.84 -14.24
N HIS A 169 16.86 26.24 -13.20
CA HIS A 169 15.53 25.70 -12.87
C HIS A 169 14.41 26.21 -13.81
N ILE A 170 14.62 27.32 -14.50
CA ILE A 170 13.68 27.87 -15.50
C ILE A 170 13.95 27.24 -16.86
N PHE A 171 15.23 27.14 -17.24
CA PHE A 171 15.69 26.56 -18.50
C PHE A 171 15.08 25.19 -18.76
N TYR A 172 15.12 24.29 -17.77
CA TYR A 172 14.60 22.93 -17.93
C TYR A 172 13.07 22.90 -18.14
N ARG A 173 12.33 23.80 -17.47
CA ARG A 173 10.88 23.93 -17.64
C ARG A 173 10.54 24.48 -19.02
N GLU A 174 11.19 25.56 -19.44
CA GLU A 174 11.04 26.16 -20.77
C GLU A 174 11.37 25.16 -21.88
N PHE A 175 12.51 24.47 -21.78
CA PHE A 175 12.93 23.45 -22.74
C PHE A 175 11.84 22.42 -22.98
N ASN A 176 11.34 21.79 -21.91
CA ASN A 176 10.28 20.79 -22.07
C ASN A 176 8.96 21.39 -22.56
N ILE A 177 8.57 22.58 -22.08
CA ILE A 177 7.34 23.26 -22.55
C ILE A 177 7.41 23.56 -24.05
N TYR A 178 8.56 23.98 -24.58
CA TYR A 178 8.72 24.22 -26.02
C TYR A 178 8.62 22.93 -26.83
N LEU A 179 9.33 21.87 -26.44
CA LEU A 179 9.35 20.60 -27.18
C LEU A 179 7.97 19.92 -27.16
N TYR A 180 7.39 19.72 -25.98
CA TYR A 180 6.09 19.06 -25.83
C TYR A 180 4.94 19.97 -26.27
N GLY A 181 5.07 21.28 -26.09
CA GLY A 181 4.15 22.27 -26.64
C GLY A 181 4.08 22.22 -28.17
N SER A 182 5.21 22.05 -28.87
CA SER A 182 5.24 21.84 -30.32
C SER A 182 4.46 20.59 -30.74
N ILE A 183 4.58 19.47 -30.01
CA ILE A 183 3.77 18.26 -30.25
C ILE A 183 2.28 18.52 -30.01
N LYS A 184 1.91 19.29 -28.98
CA LYS A 184 0.50 19.65 -28.73
C LYS A 184 -0.07 20.47 -29.90
N ILE A 185 0.70 21.45 -30.38
CA ILE A 185 0.33 22.28 -31.54
C ILE A 185 0.15 21.39 -32.78
N LEU A 186 1.09 20.48 -33.04
CA LEU A 186 1.00 19.52 -34.13
C LEU A 186 -0.26 18.64 -34.02
N ASN A 187 -0.55 18.10 -32.84
CA ASN A 187 -1.75 17.28 -32.60
C ASN A 187 -3.05 18.05 -32.91
N PHE A 188 -3.14 19.31 -32.49
CA PHE A 188 -4.30 20.15 -32.77
C PHE A 188 -4.39 20.54 -34.26
N ALA A 189 -3.27 20.89 -34.90
CA ALA A 189 -3.24 21.22 -36.32
C ALA A 189 -3.64 20.03 -37.21
N LEU A 190 -3.19 18.81 -36.88
CA LEU A 190 -3.61 17.59 -37.57
C LEU A 190 -5.10 17.28 -37.38
N TYR A 191 -5.64 17.53 -36.18
CA TYR A 191 -7.08 17.42 -35.94
C TYR A 191 -7.87 18.41 -36.81
N LEU A 192 -7.39 19.66 -36.94
CA LEU A 192 -7.99 20.66 -37.82
C LEU A 192 -7.97 20.23 -39.30
N SER A 193 -6.93 19.53 -39.74
CA SER A 193 -6.83 18.95 -41.09
C SER A 193 -7.79 17.79 -41.36
N ASP A 194 -8.19 17.02 -40.34
CA ASP A 194 -9.03 15.82 -40.48
C ASP A 194 -10.55 16.07 -40.27
N GLY A 195 -10.92 17.17 -39.60
CA GLY A 195 -12.31 17.45 -39.22
C GLY A 195 -13.21 18.01 -40.34
N PRO A 196 -14.55 17.88 -40.23
CA PRO A 196 -15.49 18.54 -41.13
C PRO A 196 -15.45 20.07 -40.98
N LYS A 197 -15.64 20.79 -42.10
CA LYS A 197 -15.68 22.25 -42.18
C LYS A 197 -16.54 22.87 -41.06
N PHE A 198 -15.92 23.75 -40.28
CA PHE A 198 -16.46 24.72 -39.31
C PHE A 198 -17.99 24.72 -39.08
N ARG A 199 -18.44 24.16 -37.95
CA ARG A 199 -19.80 24.42 -37.43
C ARG A 199 -19.84 25.49 -36.32
N ASN A 200 -18.77 25.67 -35.52
CA ASN A 200 -18.64 26.74 -34.51
C ASN A 200 -17.16 27.02 -34.19
N PHE A 201 -16.61 28.12 -34.73
CA PHE A 201 -15.21 28.52 -34.51
C PHE A 201 -14.90 28.83 -33.04
N TRP A 202 -15.76 29.60 -32.37
CA TRP A 202 -15.56 30.04 -30.99
C TRP A 202 -15.44 28.89 -29.99
N LYS A 203 -16.25 27.84 -30.15
CA LYS A 203 -16.18 26.64 -29.31
C LYS A 203 -14.87 25.87 -29.50
N LEU A 204 -14.41 25.76 -30.75
CA LEU A 204 -13.14 25.09 -31.04
C LEU A 204 -11.95 25.88 -30.48
N LEU A 205 -12.00 27.22 -30.57
CA LEU A 205 -10.99 28.09 -29.98
C LEU A 205 -10.95 27.91 -28.46
N GLU A 206 -12.09 27.90 -27.79
CA GLU A 206 -12.21 27.64 -26.34
C GLU A 206 -11.63 26.28 -25.94
N GLU A 207 -12.01 25.20 -26.64
CA GLU A 207 -11.46 23.85 -26.39
C GLU A 207 -9.95 23.78 -26.63
N SER A 208 -9.44 24.51 -27.63
CA SER A 208 -8.00 24.58 -27.93
C SER A 208 -7.23 25.33 -26.83
N LEU A 209 -7.77 26.43 -26.32
CA LEU A 209 -7.17 27.19 -25.23
C LEU A 209 -7.11 26.36 -23.95
N LEU A 210 -8.19 25.64 -23.61
CA LEU A 210 -8.21 24.69 -22.49
C LEU A 210 -7.13 23.61 -22.62
N TYR A 211 -6.97 23.07 -23.83
CA TYR A 211 -5.96 22.06 -24.10
C TYR A 211 -4.53 22.61 -23.96
N PHE A 212 -4.26 23.82 -24.45
CA PHE A 212 -2.95 24.45 -24.30
C PHE A 212 -2.66 24.92 -22.87
N SER A 213 -3.67 25.37 -22.12
CA SER A 213 -3.52 25.91 -20.76
C SER A 213 -3.46 24.84 -19.67
N TYR A 214 -3.87 23.59 -19.94
CA TYR A 214 -3.85 22.53 -18.95
C TYR A 214 -2.42 22.06 -18.62
N LEU A 215 -1.96 22.44 -17.43
CA LEU A 215 -0.56 22.34 -16.99
C LEU A 215 0.00 20.91 -16.87
N PRO A 216 -0.72 19.90 -16.31
CA PRO A 216 -0.17 18.55 -16.19
C PRO A 216 0.19 17.90 -17.54
N TYR A 217 -0.41 18.33 -18.65
CA TYR A 217 -0.10 17.85 -20.00
C TYR A 217 0.73 18.85 -20.81
N SER A 218 1.49 19.74 -20.17
CA SER A 218 2.26 20.76 -20.89
C SER A 218 3.76 20.46 -21.00
N MET A 219 4.31 19.68 -20.07
CA MET A 219 5.77 19.51 -19.95
C MET A 219 6.28 18.14 -20.38
N THR A 220 5.77 17.03 -19.84
CA THR A 220 6.36 15.68 -20.07
C THR A 220 5.36 14.63 -20.55
N LEU A 221 4.05 14.90 -20.49
CA LEU A 221 3.01 13.96 -20.91
C LEU A 221 2.44 14.35 -22.28
N ILE A 222 2.47 13.40 -23.22
CA ILE A 222 1.82 13.55 -24.53
C ILE A 222 0.42 12.94 -24.48
N VAL A 223 -0.59 13.79 -24.63
CA VAL A 223 -2.00 13.40 -24.75
C VAL A 223 -2.54 13.99 -26.05
N ARG A 224 -3.30 13.22 -26.83
CA ARG A 224 -3.88 13.72 -28.09
C ARG A 224 -5.03 14.68 -27.78
N PHE A 225 -5.26 15.66 -28.65
CA PHE A 225 -6.37 16.61 -28.50
C PHE A 225 -7.74 15.93 -28.39
N GLU A 226 -7.99 14.89 -29.22
CA GLU A 226 -9.23 14.09 -29.17
C GLU A 226 -9.43 13.42 -27.80
N ASP A 227 -8.37 12.80 -27.25
CA ASP A 227 -8.43 12.10 -25.98
C ASP A 227 -8.66 13.10 -24.83
N PHE A 228 -7.99 14.26 -24.87
CA PHE A 228 -8.21 15.33 -23.91
C PHE A 228 -9.64 15.85 -23.95
N LYS A 229 -10.17 16.12 -25.15
CA LYS A 229 -11.54 16.59 -25.34
C LYS A 229 -12.57 15.60 -24.77
N GLU A 230 -12.41 14.30 -25.07
CA GLU A 230 -13.31 13.27 -24.54
C GLU A 230 -13.23 13.18 -23.01
N GLN A 231 -12.04 13.27 -22.44
CA GLN A 231 -11.85 13.27 -20.99
C GLN A 231 -12.47 14.51 -20.33
N PHE A 232 -12.26 15.69 -20.92
CA PHE A 232 -12.80 16.95 -20.40
C PHE A 232 -14.34 16.98 -20.45
N GLU A 233 -14.95 16.52 -21.55
CA GLU A 233 -16.42 16.45 -21.65
C GLU A 233 -17.03 15.49 -20.62
N LYS A 234 -16.37 14.37 -20.32
CA LYS A 234 -16.77 13.45 -19.24
C LYS A 234 -16.60 14.10 -17.87
N TRP A 235 -15.48 14.78 -17.67
CA TRP A 235 -15.16 15.47 -16.43
C TRP A 235 -16.16 16.60 -16.12
N GLU A 236 -16.59 17.36 -17.13
CA GLU A 236 -17.56 18.45 -16.98
C GLU A 236 -18.97 17.92 -16.62
N LYS A 237 -19.40 16.82 -17.23
CA LYS A 237 -20.71 16.21 -16.97
C LYS A 237 -20.82 15.60 -15.55
N ASN A 238 -19.71 15.11 -15.00
CA ASN A 238 -19.67 14.48 -13.69
C ASN A 238 -19.47 15.54 -12.58
N ARG A 239 -20.56 15.93 -11.89
CA ARG A 239 -20.50 16.82 -10.71
C ARG A 239 -19.85 16.17 -9.49
N GLU A 240 -19.98 14.86 -9.33
CA GLU A 240 -19.21 14.11 -8.33
C GLU A 240 -17.82 13.85 -8.90
N ILE A 241 -16.84 14.69 -8.54
CA ILE A 241 -15.45 14.57 -9.01
C ILE A 241 -14.83 13.24 -8.56
N PHE A 242 -15.33 12.65 -7.48
CA PHE A 242 -14.56 11.67 -6.74
C PHE A 242 -15.40 10.54 -6.15
N CYS A 243 -15.25 9.36 -6.73
CA CYS A 243 -15.37 8.14 -5.95
C CYS A 243 -14.20 8.10 -4.94
N TRP A 244 -14.48 7.77 -3.69
CA TRP A 244 -13.47 7.58 -2.64
C TRP A 244 -12.36 6.60 -3.06
N GLU A 245 -12.71 5.60 -3.87
CA GLU A 245 -11.78 4.63 -4.45
C GLU A 245 -10.76 5.29 -5.40
N THR A 246 -11.19 6.28 -6.20
CA THR A 246 -10.30 7.02 -7.10
C THR A 246 -9.36 7.93 -6.31
N LYS A 247 -9.82 8.55 -5.20
CA LYS A 247 -8.94 9.32 -4.27
C LYS A 247 -7.87 8.43 -3.66
N LYS A 248 -8.26 7.26 -3.12
CA LYS A 248 -7.30 6.30 -2.55
C LYS A 248 -6.26 5.88 -3.57
N SER A 249 -6.69 5.54 -4.79
CA SER A 249 -5.78 5.15 -5.86
C SER A 249 -4.80 6.27 -6.23
N ALA A 250 -5.26 7.52 -6.29
CA ALA A 250 -4.41 8.68 -6.57
C ALA A 250 -3.42 8.94 -5.43
N ILE A 251 -3.87 8.90 -4.17
CA ILE A 251 -3.01 9.06 -2.98
C ILE A 251 -1.95 7.95 -2.94
N TRP A 252 -2.35 6.69 -3.14
CA TRP A 252 -1.41 5.57 -3.20
C TRP A 252 -0.40 5.69 -4.34
N PHE A 253 -0.85 6.20 -5.49
CA PHE A 253 0.03 6.53 -6.60
C PHE A 253 1.06 7.61 -6.21
N GLY A 254 0.63 8.66 -5.50
CA GLY A 254 1.50 9.70 -4.96
C GLY A 254 2.50 9.18 -3.92
N VAL A 255 2.08 8.35 -2.97
CA VAL A 255 2.98 7.72 -1.97
C VAL A 255 4.03 6.85 -2.67
N ARG A 256 3.61 6.03 -3.64
CA ARG A 256 4.53 5.21 -4.43
C ARG A 256 5.54 6.06 -5.20
N LEU A 257 5.09 7.18 -5.77
CA LEU A 257 5.94 8.11 -6.49
C LEU A 257 6.99 8.76 -5.58
N ALA A 258 6.56 9.23 -4.40
CA ALA A 258 7.45 9.78 -3.38
C ALA A 258 8.49 8.76 -2.91
N PHE A 259 8.09 7.50 -2.73
CA PHE A 259 9.02 6.41 -2.43
C PHE A 259 10.08 6.23 -3.51
N TRP A 260 9.69 6.17 -4.80
CA TRP A 260 10.66 6.00 -5.89
C TRP A 260 11.58 7.22 -6.04
N GLY A 261 11.08 8.44 -5.81
CA GLY A 261 11.88 9.66 -5.79
C GLY A 261 12.90 9.67 -4.66
N ALA A 262 12.50 9.31 -3.43
CA ALA A 262 13.42 9.17 -2.31
C ALA A 262 14.42 8.03 -2.52
N PHE A 263 13.99 6.92 -3.13
CA PHE A 263 14.81 5.75 -3.37
C PHE A 263 15.95 6.01 -4.37
N ILE A 264 15.67 6.69 -5.48
CA ILE A 264 16.73 7.08 -6.43
C ILE A 264 17.71 8.07 -5.78
N ASP A 265 17.20 9.05 -5.04
CA ASP A 265 18.03 10.06 -4.38
C ASP A 265 18.94 9.42 -3.32
N PHE A 266 18.43 8.48 -2.54
CA PHE A 266 19.21 7.65 -1.62
C PHE A 266 20.27 6.83 -2.34
N LEU A 267 19.92 6.12 -3.42
CA LEU A 267 20.85 5.27 -4.17
C LEU A 267 22.04 6.04 -4.75
N LEU A 268 21.84 7.27 -5.21
CA LEU A 268 22.89 8.11 -5.81
C LEU A 268 23.98 8.53 -4.81
N HIS A 269 23.79 8.33 -3.50
CA HIS A 269 24.83 8.51 -2.49
C HIS A 269 25.81 7.32 -2.40
N PHE A 270 25.40 6.14 -2.89
CA PHE A 270 26.16 4.90 -2.75
C PHE A 270 26.70 4.40 -4.09
N ILE A 271 25.92 4.55 -5.17
CA ILE A 271 26.20 3.95 -6.47
C ILE A 271 26.36 5.04 -7.52
N HIS A 272 27.61 5.28 -7.95
CA HIS A 272 28.00 6.37 -8.84
C HIS A 272 28.13 5.91 -10.31
N VAL A 273 27.06 5.31 -10.82
CA VAL A 273 27.04 4.68 -12.17
C VAL A 273 26.86 5.70 -13.29
N GLN A 274 26.21 6.84 -13.04
CA GLN A 274 26.00 7.86 -14.07
C GLN A 274 27.30 8.58 -14.39
N ALA A 275 28.11 8.86 -13.36
CA ALA A 275 29.45 9.39 -13.56
C ALA A 275 30.35 8.46 -14.39
N LEU A 276 30.23 7.15 -14.19
CA LEU A 276 30.96 6.15 -14.99
C LEU A 276 30.57 6.19 -16.46
N PHE A 277 29.28 6.31 -16.78
CA PHE A 277 28.80 6.39 -18.16
C PHE A 277 29.14 7.70 -18.87
N ASN A 278 29.36 8.77 -18.11
CA ASN A 278 29.86 10.05 -18.62
C ASN A 278 31.38 10.12 -18.69
N SER A 279 32.08 9.08 -18.23
CA SER A 279 33.55 9.03 -18.29
C SER A 279 34.04 8.59 -19.68
N PRO A 280 35.26 8.99 -20.09
CA PRO A 280 35.88 8.59 -21.35
C PRO A 280 36.07 7.07 -21.47
N ASP A 281 36.11 6.60 -22.72
CA ASP A 281 36.24 5.18 -23.09
C ASP A 281 37.45 4.49 -22.47
N SER A 282 38.52 5.22 -22.16
CA SER A 282 39.73 4.68 -21.52
C SER A 282 39.47 4.10 -20.12
N LEU A 283 38.59 4.72 -19.33
CA LEU A 283 38.20 4.20 -18.03
C LEU A 283 37.35 2.93 -18.18
N VAL A 284 36.41 2.94 -19.13
CA VAL A 284 35.54 1.79 -19.39
C VAL A 284 36.35 0.59 -19.88
N ASN A 285 37.38 0.81 -20.70
CA ASN A 285 38.31 -0.24 -21.16
C ASN A 285 39.19 -0.83 -20.06
N SER A 286 39.40 -0.10 -18.95
CA SER A 286 40.14 -0.64 -17.80
C SER A 286 39.32 -1.61 -16.95
N LEU A 287 38.00 -1.64 -17.14
CA LEU A 287 37.08 -2.48 -16.40
C LEU A 287 36.90 -3.83 -17.08
N ASN A 288 36.63 -4.86 -16.28
CA ASN A 288 36.29 -6.18 -16.80
C ASN A 288 34.93 -6.14 -17.52
N VAL A 289 34.74 -6.98 -18.54
CA VAL A 289 33.49 -7.13 -19.29
C VAL A 289 32.28 -7.32 -18.36
N TYR A 290 32.43 -8.11 -17.29
CA TYR A 290 31.40 -8.30 -16.27
C TYR A 290 31.08 -7.05 -15.46
N GLU A 291 32.10 -6.27 -15.10
CA GLU A 291 31.93 -5.01 -14.37
C GLU A 291 31.14 -4.03 -15.24
N VAL A 292 31.49 -3.92 -16.52
CA VAL A 292 30.81 -3.06 -17.49
C VAL A 292 29.35 -3.46 -17.68
N CYS A 293 29.05 -4.76 -17.88
CA CYS A 293 27.68 -5.24 -18.00
C CYS A 293 26.83 -4.99 -16.74
N ALA A 294 27.41 -5.15 -15.54
CA ALA A 294 26.72 -4.88 -14.28
C ALA A 294 26.39 -3.39 -14.09
N ILE A 295 27.36 -2.51 -14.38
CA ILE A 295 27.20 -1.05 -14.35
C ILE A 295 26.09 -0.64 -15.34
N ALA A 296 26.09 -1.24 -16.53
CA ALA A 296 25.12 -0.94 -17.57
C ALA A 296 23.69 -1.40 -17.23
N TYR A 297 23.55 -2.57 -16.60
CA TYR A 297 22.27 -3.01 -16.05
C TYR A 297 21.73 -2.02 -15.01
N VAL A 298 22.57 -1.59 -14.06
CA VAL A 298 22.19 -0.63 -13.01
C VAL A 298 21.86 0.74 -13.58
N ALA A 299 22.61 1.21 -14.58
CA ALA A 299 22.30 2.45 -15.30
C ALA A 299 20.91 2.40 -15.95
N GLY A 300 20.56 1.27 -16.59
CA GLY A 300 19.22 1.05 -17.14
C GLY A 300 18.12 1.09 -16.07
N GLN A 301 18.37 0.53 -14.88
CA GLN A 301 17.40 0.59 -13.78
C GLN A 301 17.22 2.01 -13.25
N LEU A 302 18.31 2.76 -13.05
CA LEU A 302 18.25 4.16 -12.63
C LEU A 302 17.53 5.03 -13.67
N PHE A 303 17.78 4.78 -14.95
CA PHE A 303 17.06 5.41 -16.06
C PHE A 303 15.56 5.11 -16.01
N HIS A 304 15.16 3.86 -15.76
CA HIS A 304 13.74 3.50 -15.61
C HIS A 304 13.09 4.24 -14.42
N VAL A 305 13.72 4.19 -13.24
CA VAL A 305 13.18 4.83 -12.02
C VAL A 305 13.09 6.35 -12.18
N LYS A 306 14.08 6.97 -12.84
CA LYS A 306 14.06 8.40 -13.20
C LYS A 306 12.76 8.77 -13.92
N TYR A 307 12.40 8.06 -14.99
CA TYR A 307 11.19 8.36 -15.75
C TYR A 307 9.88 7.94 -15.07
N VAL A 308 9.93 6.99 -14.12
CA VAL A 308 8.79 6.75 -13.22
C VAL A 308 8.46 8.01 -12.41
N VAL A 309 9.48 8.76 -12.00
CA VAL A 309 9.30 10.03 -11.27
C VAL A 309 8.91 11.17 -12.21
N ILE A 310 9.68 11.41 -13.28
CA ILE A 310 9.48 12.53 -14.21
C ILE A 310 8.10 12.49 -14.89
N PHE A 311 7.64 11.32 -15.35
CA PHE A 311 6.29 11.17 -15.91
C PHE A 311 5.22 11.03 -14.83
N GLY A 312 5.60 10.52 -13.66
CA GLY A 312 4.67 10.26 -12.57
C GLY A 312 4.14 11.51 -11.88
N VAL A 313 4.96 12.56 -11.70
CA VAL A 313 4.53 13.81 -11.04
C VAL A 313 3.36 14.48 -11.76
N PRO A 314 3.45 14.83 -13.05
CA PRO A 314 2.30 15.39 -13.76
C PRO A 314 1.13 14.41 -13.88
N ALA A 315 1.39 13.10 -14.00
CA ALA A 315 0.33 12.10 -14.01
C ALA A 315 -0.43 12.08 -12.68
N PHE A 316 0.25 12.29 -11.55
CA PHE A 316 -0.39 12.32 -10.24
C PHE A 316 -1.37 13.49 -10.13
N PHE A 317 -0.96 14.69 -10.53
CA PHE A 317 -1.86 15.86 -10.51
C PHE A 317 -3.00 15.73 -11.52
N ALA A 318 -2.76 15.16 -12.70
CA ALA A 318 -3.84 14.88 -13.64
C ALA A 318 -4.86 13.86 -13.09
N ALA A 319 -4.39 12.82 -12.40
CA ALA A 319 -5.26 11.86 -11.72
C ALA A 319 -6.02 12.49 -10.54
N LEU A 320 -5.38 13.42 -9.82
CA LEU A 320 -5.98 14.21 -8.74
C LEU A 320 -7.05 15.18 -9.26
N ASP A 321 -6.86 15.74 -10.46
CA ASP A 321 -7.85 16.59 -11.13
C ASP A 321 -9.03 15.77 -11.71
N GLY A 322 -8.93 14.44 -11.73
CA GLY A 322 -9.96 13.51 -12.22
C GLY A 322 -9.82 13.13 -13.70
N PHE A 323 -8.68 13.45 -14.33
CA PHE A 323 -8.34 13.03 -15.69
C PHE A 323 -7.68 11.63 -15.69
N GLN A 324 -7.56 11.02 -16.88
CA GLN A 324 -6.92 9.72 -17.07
C GLN A 324 -5.56 9.91 -17.76
N PRO A 325 -4.49 10.14 -16.99
CA PRO A 325 -3.15 10.29 -17.55
C PRO A 325 -2.63 8.96 -18.13
N PRO A 326 -1.67 9.02 -19.06
CA PRO A 326 -0.92 7.84 -19.50
C PRO A 326 -0.28 7.13 -18.29
N PRO A 327 -0.29 5.78 -18.24
CA PRO A 327 0.29 5.05 -17.11
C PRO A 327 1.82 5.18 -17.10
N PRO A 328 2.45 5.08 -15.90
CA PRO A 328 3.89 5.23 -15.74
C PRO A 328 4.68 4.10 -16.44
N PRO A 329 5.97 4.31 -16.71
CA PRO A 329 6.84 3.36 -17.39
C PRO A 329 6.83 1.96 -16.76
N ILE A 330 6.76 0.94 -17.61
CA ILE A 330 6.88 -0.45 -17.15
C ILE A 330 8.31 -0.73 -16.69
N CYS A 331 8.45 -1.48 -15.59
CA CYS A 331 9.78 -1.95 -15.17
C CYS A 331 10.43 -2.77 -16.29
N ILE A 332 11.68 -2.44 -16.59
CA ILE A 332 12.47 -3.07 -17.67
C ILE A 332 12.88 -4.50 -17.28
N SER A 333 13.13 -4.78 -15.99
CA SER A 333 13.46 -6.12 -15.48
C SER A 333 12.31 -7.14 -15.49
N ARG A 334 11.15 -6.78 -16.04
CA ARG A 334 10.00 -7.70 -16.16
C ARG A 334 9.50 -7.88 -17.60
N VAL A 335 10.16 -7.29 -18.59
CA VAL A 335 9.74 -7.35 -20.00
C VAL A 335 10.92 -7.70 -20.88
N SER A 336 10.77 -8.80 -21.63
CA SER A 336 11.77 -9.28 -22.59
C SER A 336 11.42 -8.97 -24.06
N LEU A 337 10.20 -8.53 -24.35
CA LEU A 337 9.79 -8.05 -25.68
C LEU A 337 9.92 -6.53 -25.72
N TYR A 338 10.87 -5.95 -26.45
CA TYR A 338 11.01 -4.49 -26.42
C TYR A 338 9.92 -3.78 -27.20
N SER A 339 9.23 -4.43 -28.14
CA SER A 339 8.00 -3.87 -28.73
C SER A 339 7.01 -3.45 -27.63
N ARG A 340 6.96 -4.25 -26.56
CA ARG A 340 6.13 -4.02 -25.40
C ARG A 340 6.79 -3.04 -24.43
N MET A 341 8.11 -3.13 -24.25
CA MET A 341 8.87 -2.18 -23.46
C MET A 341 8.62 -0.75 -23.95
N TRP A 342 8.94 -0.44 -25.20
CA TRP A 342 8.79 0.90 -25.76
C TRP A 342 7.33 1.36 -25.84
N ARG A 343 6.38 0.45 -26.14
CA ARG A 343 4.94 0.78 -26.11
C ARG A 343 4.46 1.30 -24.77
N HIS A 344 5.01 0.78 -23.67
CA HIS A 344 4.56 1.12 -22.31
C HIS A 344 5.61 1.85 -21.47
N PHE A 345 6.76 2.20 -22.05
CA PHE A 345 7.75 3.07 -21.43
C PHE A 345 7.25 4.51 -21.51
N ASP A 346 7.07 5.02 -22.73
CA ASP A 346 6.36 6.26 -23.01
C ASP A 346 5.07 5.96 -23.78
N ASN A 347 3.99 5.79 -23.03
CA ASN A 347 2.67 5.54 -23.61
C ASN A 347 2.18 6.72 -24.45
N GLY A 348 2.50 7.95 -24.08
CA GLY A 348 2.03 9.15 -24.78
C GLY A 348 2.64 9.24 -26.17
N LEU A 349 3.98 9.17 -26.24
CA LEU A 349 4.72 9.17 -27.50
C LEU A 349 4.31 7.98 -28.38
N TYR A 350 4.15 6.78 -27.79
CA TYR A 350 3.69 5.62 -28.54
C TYR A 350 2.31 5.83 -29.17
N GLN A 351 1.33 6.35 -28.42
CA GLN A 351 -0.01 6.60 -28.96
C GLN A 351 0.01 7.68 -30.05
N PHE A 352 0.86 8.69 -29.90
CA PHE A 352 1.11 9.70 -30.93
C PHE A 352 1.67 9.07 -32.21
N LEU A 353 2.79 8.35 -32.13
CA LEU A 353 3.42 7.69 -33.28
C LEU A 353 2.47 6.69 -33.96
N LYS A 354 1.70 5.93 -33.17
CA LYS A 354 0.73 4.97 -33.68
C LYS A 354 -0.37 5.66 -34.50
N HIS A 355 -1.02 6.67 -33.94
CA HIS A 355 -2.21 7.27 -34.56
C HIS A 355 -1.89 8.34 -35.61
N GLN A 356 -0.81 9.10 -35.42
CA GLN A 356 -0.46 10.23 -36.30
C GLN A 356 0.54 9.86 -37.40
N VAL A 357 1.35 8.81 -37.21
CA VAL A 357 2.37 8.38 -38.19
C VAL A 357 2.03 7.01 -38.77
N TYR A 358 1.98 5.97 -37.95
CA TYR A 358 1.90 4.58 -38.40
C TYR A 358 0.55 4.24 -39.08
N ILE A 359 -0.58 4.52 -38.43
CA ILE A 359 -1.92 4.20 -38.97
C ILE A 359 -2.17 4.92 -40.31
N PRO A 360 -1.92 6.23 -40.47
CA PRO A 360 -2.08 6.94 -41.74
C PRO A 360 -1.29 6.32 -42.89
N VAL A 361 -0.05 5.90 -42.65
CA VAL A 361 0.79 5.25 -43.66
C VAL A 361 0.23 3.88 -44.06
N MET A 362 -0.44 3.15 -43.16
CA MET A 362 -0.90 1.77 -43.38
C MET A 362 -2.33 1.61 -43.92
N ARG A 363 -3.07 2.69 -44.25
CA ARG A 363 -4.55 2.67 -44.42
C ARG A 363 -5.13 1.80 -45.56
N LYS A 364 -4.44 1.56 -46.69
CA LYS A 364 -5.03 0.87 -47.86
C LYS A 364 -4.58 -0.61 -47.99
N PRO A 365 -5.42 -1.58 -48.37
CA PRO A 365 -4.92 -2.91 -48.73
C PRO A 365 -4.08 -2.81 -50.01
N LEU A 366 -2.91 -3.47 -50.04
CA LEU A 366 -1.97 -3.47 -51.17
C LEU A 366 -1.49 -4.91 -51.44
N PRO A 367 -1.02 -5.22 -52.67
CA PRO A 367 -0.34 -6.48 -52.97
C PRO A 367 0.84 -6.76 -52.02
N LEU A 368 1.20 -8.04 -51.83
CA LEU A 368 2.16 -8.48 -50.80
C LEU A 368 3.48 -7.69 -50.79
N VAL A 369 4.12 -7.49 -51.94
CA VAL A 369 5.41 -6.78 -52.08
C VAL A 369 5.28 -5.31 -51.68
N LEU A 370 4.26 -4.63 -52.19
CA LEU A 370 3.96 -3.24 -51.86
C LEU A 370 3.56 -3.07 -50.39
N SER A 371 2.94 -4.09 -49.78
CA SER A 371 2.62 -4.10 -48.36
C SER A 371 3.85 -4.24 -47.47
N ILE A 372 4.87 -5.02 -47.90
CA ILE A 372 6.15 -5.15 -47.19
C ILE A 372 6.94 -3.83 -47.28
N LEU A 373 7.09 -3.29 -48.50
CA LEU A 373 7.78 -2.00 -48.72
C LEU A 373 7.13 -0.87 -47.93
N ARG A 374 5.80 -0.82 -47.89
CA ARG A 374 5.09 0.15 -47.06
C ARG A 374 5.27 -0.10 -45.57
N GLY A 375 5.35 -1.36 -45.15
CA GLY A 375 5.67 -1.71 -43.76
C GLY A 375 7.05 -1.19 -43.33
N LEU A 376 8.05 -1.31 -44.21
CA LEU A 376 9.38 -0.74 -44.00
C LEU A 376 9.34 0.79 -44.03
N ALA A 377 8.64 1.40 -44.98
CA ALA A 377 8.47 2.86 -45.04
C ALA A 377 7.79 3.42 -43.77
N ALA A 378 6.78 2.72 -43.24
CA ALA A 378 6.14 3.09 -41.98
C ALA A 378 7.08 2.98 -40.78
N LEU A 379 7.94 1.94 -40.75
CA LEU A 379 8.97 1.77 -39.74
C LEU A 379 9.99 2.92 -39.79
N CYS A 380 10.48 3.25 -41.00
CA CYS A 380 11.39 4.37 -41.22
C CYS A 380 10.75 5.73 -40.84
N ALA A 381 9.47 5.93 -41.14
CA ALA A 381 8.77 7.16 -40.78
C ALA A 381 8.65 7.32 -39.25
N VAL A 382 8.27 6.25 -38.54
CA VAL A 382 8.15 6.27 -37.07
C VAL A 382 9.50 6.53 -36.41
N PHE A 383 10.55 5.80 -36.80
CA PHE A 383 11.88 5.99 -36.25
C PHE A 383 12.57 7.29 -36.71
N GLY A 384 12.20 7.82 -37.88
CA GLY A 384 12.65 9.13 -38.33
C GLY A 384 12.18 10.25 -37.41
N VAL A 385 10.93 10.18 -36.92
CA VAL A 385 10.42 11.13 -35.92
C VAL A 385 11.16 10.96 -34.58
N VAL A 386 11.46 9.73 -34.17
CA VAL A 386 12.26 9.46 -32.96
C VAL A 386 13.67 10.05 -33.08
N LEU A 387 14.33 9.91 -34.23
CA LEU A 387 15.64 10.53 -34.49
C LEU A 387 15.57 12.06 -34.53
N ALA A 388 14.49 12.63 -35.05
CA ALA A 388 14.29 14.08 -35.01
C ALA A 388 14.16 14.62 -33.58
N TRP A 389 13.60 13.81 -32.67
CA TRP A 389 13.43 14.15 -31.26
C TRP A 389 14.72 14.01 -30.45
N HIS A 390 15.43 12.89 -30.60
CA HIS A 390 16.66 12.61 -29.82
C HIS A 390 17.93 13.19 -30.46
N GLY A 391 17.90 13.46 -31.77
CA GLY A 391 19.02 13.96 -32.55
C GLY A 391 19.63 12.91 -33.47
N THR A 392 20.47 13.37 -34.40
CA THR A 392 21.05 12.55 -35.49
C THR A 392 22.51 12.16 -35.21
N ARG A 393 22.92 12.09 -33.94
CA ARG A 393 24.27 11.62 -33.57
C ARG A 393 24.40 10.11 -33.81
N ARG A 394 25.64 9.62 -34.02
CA ARG A 394 25.91 8.23 -34.41
C ARG A 394 25.31 7.21 -33.44
N HIS A 395 25.46 7.42 -32.14
CA HIS A 395 24.94 6.50 -31.12
C HIS A 395 23.40 6.38 -31.13
N TYR A 396 22.66 7.47 -31.37
CA TYR A 396 21.19 7.40 -31.53
C TYR A 396 20.78 6.65 -32.78
N ILE A 397 21.54 6.77 -33.88
CA ILE A 397 21.29 6.02 -35.11
C ILE A 397 21.46 4.52 -34.87
N PHE A 398 22.53 4.09 -34.18
CA PHE A 398 22.74 2.69 -33.80
C PHE A 398 21.65 2.15 -32.88
N TRP A 399 21.24 2.92 -31.87
CA TRP A 399 20.13 2.54 -31.00
C TRP A 399 18.82 2.31 -31.78
N VAL A 400 18.50 3.22 -32.70
CA VAL A 400 17.30 3.15 -33.54
C VAL A 400 17.35 1.97 -34.51
N THR A 401 18.49 1.70 -35.15
CA THR A 401 18.63 0.57 -36.08
C THR A 401 18.56 -0.78 -35.38
N LEU A 402 19.15 -0.91 -34.19
CA LEU A 402 19.00 -2.11 -33.36
C LEU A 402 17.55 -2.32 -32.92
N SER A 403 16.87 -1.26 -32.50
CA SER A 403 15.45 -1.30 -32.13
C SER A 403 14.55 -1.66 -33.32
N ALA A 404 14.85 -1.14 -34.52
CA ALA A 404 14.13 -1.49 -35.74
C ALA A 404 14.34 -2.97 -36.13
N THR A 405 15.57 -3.46 -36.01
CA THR A 405 15.93 -4.87 -36.26
C THR A 405 15.15 -5.79 -35.33
N GLU A 406 15.05 -5.47 -34.05
CA GLU A 406 14.28 -6.25 -33.08
C GLU A 406 12.81 -6.38 -33.47
N LEU A 407 12.16 -5.26 -33.85
CA LEU A 407 10.75 -5.27 -34.26
C LEU A 407 10.52 -6.15 -35.51
N ILE A 408 11.50 -6.21 -36.41
CA ILE A 408 11.46 -7.09 -37.60
C ILE A 408 11.57 -8.56 -37.16
N VAL A 409 12.52 -8.88 -36.28
CA VAL A 409 12.71 -10.24 -35.74
C VAL A 409 11.46 -10.71 -34.99
N GLU A 410 10.88 -9.87 -34.14
CA GLU A 410 9.65 -10.18 -33.41
C GLU A 410 8.48 -10.45 -34.38
N ARG A 411 8.35 -9.64 -35.44
CA ARG A 411 7.30 -9.82 -36.46
C ARG A 411 7.47 -11.11 -37.25
N ILE A 412 8.71 -11.47 -37.62
CA ILE A 412 9.02 -12.75 -38.27
C ILE A 412 8.68 -13.91 -37.32
N GLY A 413 9.07 -13.81 -36.05
CA GLY A 413 8.76 -14.81 -35.02
C GLY A 413 7.25 -15.02 -34.86
N TRP A 414 6.46 -13.94 -34.89
CA TRP A 414 5.01 -14.01 -34.84
C TRP A 414 4.41 -14.70 -36.08
N GLN A 415 4.88 -14.36 -37.28
CA GLN A 415 4.43 -15.01 -38.51
C GLN A 415 4.79 -16.50 -38.56
N ILE A 416 5.92 -16.90 -37.98
CA ILE A 416 6.29 -18.31 -37.84
C ILE A 416 5.36 -18.99 -36.83
N TRP A 417 5.07 -18.34 -35.70
CA TRP A 417 4.22 -18.90 -34.65
C TRP A 417 2.78 -19.19 -35.12
N GLU A 418 2.20 -18.34 -35.96
CA GLU A 418 0.84 -18.53 -36.48
C GLU A 418 0.70 -19.68 -37.48
N ARG A 419 1.80 -20.25 -37.98
CA ARG A 419 1.74 -21.35 -38.94
C ARG A 419 1.15 -22.62 -38.32
N PRO A 420 0.22 -23.31 -39.01
CA PRO A 420 -0.42 -24.51 -38.49
C PRO A 420 0.59 -25.65 -38.24
N GLU A 421 1.68 -25.72 -39.00
CA GLU A 421 2.76 -26.70 -38.79
C GLU A 421 3.44 -26.50 -37.43
N VAL A 422 3.63 -25.24 -37.01
CA VAL A 422 4.25 -24.89 -35.73
C VAL A 422 3.30 -25.20 -34.56
N GLN A 423 1.99 -24.99 -34.73
CA GLN A 423 1.01 -25.39 -33.71
C GLN A 423 0.93 -26.92 -33.55
N LYS A 424 0.99 -27.69 -34.64
CA LYS A 424 1.12 -29.17 -34.56
C LYS A 424 2.41 -29.62 -33.87
N LEU A 425 3.52 -28.92 -34.12
CA LEU A 425 4.79 -29.19 -33.45
C LEU A 425 4.70 -28.90 -31.95
N ARG A 426 4.03 -27.81 -31.56
CA ARG A 426 3.78 -27.46 -30.16
C ARG A 426 3.00 -28.56 -29.42
N GLU A 427 1.97 -29.13 -30.05
CA GLU A 427 1.20 -30.24 -29.45
C GLU A 427 2.09 -31.46 -29.17
N ARG A 428 3.07 -31.75 -30.05
CA ARG A 428 4.02 -32.87 -29.87
C ARG A 428 5.08 -32.61 -28.80
N ILE A 429 5.65 -31.40 -28.77
CA ILE A 429 6.71 -31.01 -27.82
C ILE A 429 6.13 -30.77 -26.41
N GLY A 430 4.85 -30.44 -26.34
CA GLY A 430 4.17 -30.05 -25.11
C GLY A 430 4.49 -28.61 -24.68
N GLU A 431 3.67 -28.09 -23.76
CA GLU A 431 3.72 -26.71 -23.29
C GLU A 431 5.08 -26.32 -22.67
N HIS A 432 5.69 -27.24 -21.91
CA HIS A 432 6.98 -26.98 -21.25
C HIS A 432 8.14 -26.91 -22.25
N GLY A 433 8.23 -27.85 -23.19
CA GLY A 433 9.29 -27.84 -24.20
C GLY A 433 9.16 -26.64 -25.14
N CYS A 434 7.92 -26.30 -25.51
CA CYS A 434 7.63 -25.11 -26.32
C CYS A 434 8.09 -23.82 -25.61
N ARG A 435 7.88 -23.72 -24.29
CA ARG A 435 8.37 -22.60 -23.49
C ARG A 435 9.90 -22.47 -23.50
N ARG A 436 10.64 -23.58 -23.34
CA ARG A 436 12.11 -23.57 -23.37
C ARG A 436 12.62 -23.06 -24.72
N ILE A 437 12.07 -23.58 -25.83
CA ILE A 437 12.43 -23.14 -27.19
C ILE A 437 12.13 -21.66 -27.37
N MET A 438 10.94 -21.21 -26.95
CA MET A 438 10.55 -19.80 -27.06
C MET A 438 11.49 -18.89 -26.26
N ALA A 439 11.84 -19.26 -25.03
CA ALA A 439 12.79 -18.48 -24.22
C ALA A 439 14.18 -18.38 -24.85
N THR A 440 14.64 -19.43 -25.55
CA THR A 440 15.90 -19.40 -26.31
C THR A 440 15.79 -18.52 -27.55
N LEU A 441 14.72 -18.64 -28.33
CA LEU A 441 14.53 -17.79 -29.54
C LEU A 441 14.38 -16.31 -29.19
N MET A 442 13.83 -15.99 -28.02
CA MET A 442 13.74 -14.61 -27.51
C MET A 442 15.11 -13.99 -27.17
N LEU A 443 16.20 -14.76 -27.15
CA LEU A 443 17.55 -14.18 -27.06
C LEU A 443 17.88 -13.32 -28.30
N LEU A 444 17.32 -13.66 -29.46
CA LEU A 444 17.50 -12.90 -30.70
C LEU A 444 16.85 -11.51 -30.64
N THR A 445 15.85 -11.32 -29.78
CA THR A 445 15.20 -10.02 -29.56
C THR A 445 15.81 -9.27 -28.38
N VAL A 446 16.10 -9.96 -27.27
CA VAL A 446 16.64 -9.33 -26.06
C VAL A 446 18.06 -8.79 -26.27
N THR A 447 18.90 -9.50 -27.02
CA THR A 447 20.31 -9.12 -27.20
C THR A 447 20.44 -7.75 -27.89
N PRO A 448 19.86 -7.51 -29.09
CA PRO A 448 19.87 -6.18 -29.71
C PRO A 448 19.27 -5.08 -28.82
N GLY A 449 18.22 -5.40 -28.06
CA GLY A 449 17.59 -4.45 -27.15
C GLY A 449 18.48 -3.99 -26.00
N ILE A 450 19.21 -4.91 -25.36
CA ILE A 450 20.16 -4.58 -24.26
C ILE A 450 21.29 -3.71 -24.80
N PHE A 451 21.90 -4.10 -25.92
CA PHE A 451 22.99 -3.31 -26.52
C PHE A 451 22.50 -1.97 -27.05
N GLY A 452 21.28 -1.90 -27.59
CA GLY A 452 20.65 -0.64 -27.98
C GLY A 452 20.57 0.37 -26.83
N VAL A 453 20.31 -0.09 -25.60
CA VAL A 453 20.31 0.77 -24.42
C VAL A 453 21.71 1.32 -24.10
N PHE A 454 22.77 0.57 -24.36
CA PHE A 454 24.15 1.07 -24.15
C PHE A 454 24.50 2.21 -25.10
N PHE A 455 24.07 2.11 -26.36
CA PHE A 455 24.20 3.21 -27.32
C PHE A 455 23.33 4.42 -26.95
N PHE A 456 22.19 4.20 -26.30
CA PHE A 456 21.28 5.27 -25.91
C PHE A 456 21.75 6.02 -24.65
N LEU A 457 22.28 5.32 -23.65
CA LEU A 457 22.67 5.91 -22.36
C LEU A 457 24.13 6.35 -22.28
N GLY A 458 25.02 5.78 -23.09
CA GLY A 458 26.45 6.10 -23.06
C GLY A 458 26.83 7.32 -23.89
N GLN A 459 27.99 7.90 -23.57
CA GLN A 459 28.63 8.88 -24.45
C GLN A 459 29.12 8.23 -25.75
N GLU A 460 29.45 9.06 -26.73
CA GLU A 460 29.96 8.61 -28.03
C GLU A 460 31.28 7.82 -27.83
N GLY A 461 31.33 6.59 -28.33
CA GLY A 461 32.47 5.67 -28.16
C GLY A 461 32.23 4.55 -27.14
N VAL A 462 31.56 4.84 -26.01
CA VAL A 462 31.35 3.86 -24.93
C VAL A 462 30.52 2.67 -25.40
N GLY A 463 29.36 2.93 -26.00
CA GLY A 463 28.45 1.87 -26.49
C GLY A 463 29.08 1.00 -27.59
N GLU A 464 29.89 1.61 -28.46
CA GLU A 464 30.59 0.91 -29.54
C GLU A 464 31.68 -0.01 -29.01
N THR A 465 32.49 0.50 -28.08
CA THR A 465 33.54 -0.27 -27.40
C THR A 465 32.96 -1.49 -26.68
N ILE A 466 31.84 -1.30 -25.96
CA ILE A 466 31.15 -2.39 -25.25
C ILE A 466 30.60 -3.42 -26.25
N ALA A 467 29.97 -2.96 -27.33
CA ALA A 467 29.43 -3.87 -28.35
C ALA A 467 30.55 -4.67 -29.04
N MET A 468 31.67 -4.04 -29.37
CA MET A 468 32.83 -4.72 -29.97
C MET A 468 33.44 -5.75 -29.02
N ASN A 469 33.66 -5.38 -27.76
CA ASN A 469 34.30 -6.25 -26.77
C ASN A 469 33.40 -7.40 -26.31
N VAL A 470 32.10 -7.14 -26.10
CA VAL A 470 31.17 -8.15 -25.56
C VAL A 470 30.57 -9.02 -26.66
N VAL A 471 30.11 -8.42 -27.77
CA VAL A 471 29.34 -9.12 -28.80
C VAL A 471 30.26 -9.66 -29.87
N VAL A 472 31.05 -8.79 -30.52
CA VAL A 472 31.85 -9.20 -31.68
C VAL A 472 33.01 -10.07 -31.25
N GLN A 473 33.84 -9.59 -30.33
CA GLN A 473 34.98 -10.36 -29.82
C GLN A 473 34.51 -11.59 -29.03
N GLY A 474 33.46 -11.46 -28.21
CA GLY A 474 32.89 -12.60 -27.48
C GLY A 474 32.36 -13.70 -28.40
N PHE A 475 31.70 -13.34 -29.50
CA PHE A 475 31.25 -14.31 -30.51
C PHE A 475 32.42 -14.98 -31.23
N LEU A 476 33.44 -14.21 -31.64
CA LEU A 476 34.64 -14.74 -32.28
C LEU A 476 35.41 -15.68 -31.34
N ASP A 477 35.55 -15.32 -30.06
CA ASP A 477 36.19 -16.15 -29.05
C ASP A 477 35.44 -17.47 -28.84
N VAL A 478 34.10 -17.45 -28.85
CA VAL A 478 33.28 -18.68 -28.75
C VAL A 478 33.47 -19.58 -29.96
N ILE A 479 33.50 -19.02 -31.18
CA ILE A 479 33.76 -19.79 -32.41
C ILE A 479 35.16 -20.39 -32.40
N ASN A 480 36.13 -19.65 -31.89
CA ASN A 480 37.53 -20.07 -31.79
C ASN A 480 37.82 -20.93 -30.55
N PHE A 481 36.79 -21.34 -29.79
CA PHE A 481 36.90 -22.13 -28.55
C PHE A 481 37.77 -21.50 -27.43
N ASN A 482 37.93 -20.18 -27.43
CA ASN A 482 38.67 -19.44 -26.40
C ASN A 482 37.79 -19.07 -25.20
N ILE A 483 37.33 -20.10 -24.46
CA ILE A 483 36.40 -19.97 -23.35
C ILE A 483 37.10 -20.37 -22.05
N SER A 484 37.81 -19.44 -21.42
CA SER A 484 38.40 -19.66 -20.09
C SER A 484 37.77 -18.74 -19.05
N ALA A 485 37.53 -19.30 -17.86
CA ALA A 485 36.97 -18.59 -16.72
C ALA A 485 38.07 -17.86 -15.90
N PHE A 486 39.32 -18.31 -16.02
CA PHE A 486 40.48 -17.75 -15.32
C PHE A 486 41.70 -17.73 -16.25
N PRO A 487 42.12 -16.57 -16.78
CA PRO A 487 41.45 -15.26 -16.72
C PRO A 487 40.11 -15.25 -17.47
N LEU A 488 39.18 -14.37 -17.09
CA LEU A 488 37.86 -14.26 -17.73
C LEU A 488 38.01 -13.77 -19.18
N THR A 489 37.72 -14.62 -20.18
CA THR A 489 37.70 -14.22 -21.59
C THR A 489 36.37 -13.57 -21.99
N ALA A 490 36.39 -12.79 -23.07
CA ALA A 490 35.16 -12.23 -23.65
C ALA A 490 34.20 -13.33 -24.11
N GLY A 491 34.72 -14.45 -24.62
CA GLY A 491 33.92 -15.62 -24.98
C GLY A 491 33.13 -16.23 -23.80
N PHE A 492 33.75 -16.36 -22.62
CA PHE A 492 33.05 -16.82 -21.42
C PHE A 492 31.97 -15.83 -20.96
N ALA A 493 32.27 -14.53 -20.97
CA ALA A 493 31.30 -13.48 -20.62
C ALA A 493 30.09 -13.49 -21.56
N PHE A 494 30.31 -13.64 -22.87
CA PHE A 494 29.25 -13.70 -23.87
C PHE A 494 28.31 -14.89 -23.64
N LEU A 495 28.87 -16.10 -23.43
CA LEU A 495 28.07 -17.31 -23.18
C LEU A 495 27.28 -17.23 -21.87
N HIS A 496 27.88 -16.61 -20.84
CA HIS A 496 27.20 -16.38 -19.57
C HIS A 496 26.03 -15.38 -19.72
N ILE A 497 26.20 -14.28 -20.46
CA ILE A 497 25.13 -13.31 -20.73
C ILE A 497 23.95 -13.97 -21.48
N LEU A 498 24.23 -14.81 -22.47
CA LEU A 498 23.19 -15.57 -23.17
C LEU A 498 22.45 -16.52 -22.22
N THR A 499 23.18 -17.19 -21.33
CA THR A 499 22.60 -18.07 -20.30
C THR A 499 21.72 -17.29 -19.33
N LEU A 500 22.17 -16.12 -18.86
CA LEU A 500 21.39 -15.22 -18.03
C LEU A 500 20.13 -14.73 -18.75
N GLY A 501 20.24 -14.37 -20.03
CA GLY A 501 19.14 -13.97 -20.89
C GLY A 501 18.06 -15.05 -21.02
N TYR A 502 18.45 -16.33 -21.07
CA TYR A 502 17.51 -17.45 -21.10
C TYR A 502 16.68 -17.55 -19.80
N PHE A 503 17.32 -17.38 -18.64
CA PHE A 503 16.62 -17.37 -17.36
C PHE A 503 15.73 -16.14 -17.21
N PHE A 504 16.21 -14.97 -17.63
CA PHE A 504 15.44 -13.73 -17.68
C PHE A 504 14.17 -13.89 -18.53
N ASN A 505 14.30 -14.43 -19.75
CA ASN A 505 13.16 -14.69 -20.64
C ASN A 505 12.12 -15.60 -19.98
N ASN A 506 12.56 -16.65 -19.30
CA ASN A 506 11.66 -17.55 -18.58
C ASN A 506 10.94 -16.87 -17.42
N VAL A 507 11.60 -15.97 -16.68
CA VAL A 507 10.98 -15.15 -15.63
C VAL A 507 9.93 -14.20 -16.22
N CYS A 508 10.26 -13.48 -17.30
CA CYS A 508 9.33 -12.58 -17.98
C CYS A 508 8.07 -13.31 -18.49
N LEU A 509 8.25 -14.48 -19.11
CA LEU A 509 7.14 -15.32 -19.57
C LEU A 509 6.28 -15.85 -18.40
N ASP A 510 6.88 -16.06 -17.22
CA ASP A 510 6.15 -16.51 -16.02
C ASP A 510 5.30 -15.37 -15.47
N ILE A 511 5.89 -14.18 -15.32
CA ILE A 511 5.19 -12.97 -14.91
C ILE A 511 4.01 -12.71 -15.84
N GLU A 512 4.21 -12.85 -17.15
CA GLU A 512 3.14 -12.61 -18.12
C GLU A 512 2.02 -13.65 -18.03
N PHE A 513 2.39 -14.94 -17.93
CA PHE A 513 1.42 -16.03 -17.76
C PHE A 513 0.56 -15.81 -16.51
N TRP A 514 1.19 -15.51 -15.37
CA TRP A 514 0.47 -15.27 -14.12
C TRP A 514 -0.31 -13.96 -14.13
N ARG A 515 0.15 -12.91 -14.80
CA ARG A 515 -0.62 -11.67 -14.94
C ARG A 515 -1.91 -11.89 -15.74
N ARG A 516 -1.88 -12.74 -16.78
CA ARG A 516 -3.09 -13.12 -17.52
C ARG A 516 -4.03 -14.02 -16.71
N LYS A 517 -3.49 -14.82 -15.78
CA LYS A 517 -4.28 -15.68 -14.85
C LYS A 517 -4.68 -15.01 -13.54
N ARG A 518 -4.07 -13.90 -13.14
CA ARG A 518 -4.32 -13.19 -11.88
C ARG A 518 -5.61 -12.38 -11.96
N THR A 519 -6.73 -13.09 -11.96
CA THR A 519 -7.82 -12.82 -11.01
C THR A 519 -7.45 -13.55 -9.73
N PHE A 520 -7.01 -12.80 -8.71
CA PHE A 520 -6.84 -13.09 -7.26
C PHE A 520 -6.26 -14.46 -6.75
N ALA A 521 -6.60 -15.60 -7.33
CA ALA A 521 -6.40 -16.94 -6.77
C ALA A 521 -4.95 -17.48 -6.69
N SER A 522 -3.94 -16.79 -7.21
CA SER A 522 -2.58 -17.34 -7.33
C SER A 522 -1.51 -16.78 -6.38
N LEU A 523 -1.81 -15.71 -5.65
CA LEU A 523 -0.84 -15.09 -4.72
C LEU A 523 -0.64 -15.92 -3.44
N PHE A 524 -1.63 -16.71 -3.05
CA PHE A 524 -1.50 -17.69 -1.98
C PHE A 524 -1.77 -19.07 -2.56
N SER A 525 -0.69 -19.79 -2.86
CA SER A 525 -0.84 -21.18 -3.30
C SER A 525 -1.52 -21.96 -2.19
N ALA A 526 -2.69 -22.53 -2.48
CA ALA A 526 -3.38 -23.50 -1.63
C ALA A 526 -2.45 -24.61 -1.08
N LYS A 527 -1.29 -24.87 -1.72
CA LYS A 527 -0.27 -25.81 -1.24
C LYS A 527 0.48 -25.40 0.04
N ASN A 528 0.61 -24.11 0.33
CA ASN A 528 1.25 -23.67 1.58
C ASN A 528 0.22 -23.61 2.72
N ALA A 529 -1.04 -23.28 2.42
CA ALA A 529 -2.14 -23.37 3.37
C ALA A 529 -2.37 -24.82 3.85
N GLN A 530 -2.33 -25.80 2.95
CA GLN A 530 -2.55 -27.22 3.26
C GLN A 530 -1.44 -27.88 4.12
N LYS A 531 -0.30 -27.21 4.34
CA LYS A 531 0.79 -27.70 5.20
C LYS A 531 0.74 -27.15 6.62
N ILE A 532 -0.11 -26.17 6.90
CA ILE A 532 -0.27 -25.61 8.24
C ILE A 532 -1.21 -26.56 8.99
N GLY A 533 -0.82 -27.02 10.18
CA GLY A 533 -1.71 -27.85 11.00
C GLY A 533 -2.97 -27.06 11.35
N GLU A 534 -4.11 -27.41 10.75
CA GLU A 534 -5.42 -26.81 10.99
C GLU A 534 -6.27 -27.73 11.88
N VAL A 535 -7.09 -27.13 12.73
CA VAL A 535 -8.06 -27.90 13.52
C VAL A 535 -9.17 -28.34 12.56
N ALA A 536 -9.38 -29.66 12.45
CA ALA A 536 -10.42 -30.19 11.57
C ALA A 536 -11.79 -29.71 12.04
N LYS A 537 -12.61 -29.21 11.10
CA LYS A 537 -14.02 -28.89 11.37
C LYS A 537 -14.77 -30.16 11.76
N PRO A 538 -15.72 -30.10 12.71
CA PRO A 538 -16.42 -31.28 13.14
C PRO A 538 -17.28 -31.86 12.01
N GLU A 539 -17.18 -33.16 11.78
CA GLU A 539 -17.95 -33.87 10.73
C GLU A 539 -19.45 -33.92 11.05
N ARG A 540 -19.80 -33.81 12.33
CA ARG A 540 -21.17 -33.80 12.86
C ARG A 540 -21.45 -32.53 13.64
N LYS A 541 -22.71 -32.11 13.74
CA LYS A 541 -23.11 -31.03 14.66
C LYS A 541 -22.83 -31.49 16.10
N ILE A 542 -21.93 -30.80 16.78
CA ILE A 542 -21.54 -31.07 18.17
C ILE A 542 -22.72 -30.73 19.09
N GLN A 543 -22.98 -31.58 20.09
CA GLN A 543 -24.06 -31.34 21.04
C GLN A 543 -23.73 -30.16 21.97
N PHE A 544 -24.75 -29.47 22.44
CA PHE A 544 -24.59 -28.32 23.34
C PHE A 544 -23.71 -28.62 24.56
N ARG A 545 -23.91 -29.77 25.22
CA ARG A 545 -23.09 -30.21 26.37
C ARG A 545 -21.61 -30.39 26.02
N GLU A 546 -21.32 -30.97 24.86
CA GLU A 546 -19.95 -31.13 24.37
C GLU A 546 -19.31 -29.76 24.09
N LYS A 547 -20.06 -28.79 23.53
CA LYS A 547 -19.55 -27.45 23.30
C LYS A 547 -19.18 -26.70 24.57
N VAL A 548 -20.03 -26.79 25.59
CA VAL A 548 -19.75 -26.22 26.92
C VAL A 548 -18.47 -26.84 27.50
N MET A 549 -18.33 -28.16 27.41
CA MET A 549 -17.15 -28.87 27.90
C MET A 549 -15.87 -28.41 27.19
N TRP A 550 -15.86 -28.32 25.86
CA TRP A 550 -14.71 -27.82 25.09
C TRP A 550 -14.37 -26.37 25.46
N THR A 551 -15.38 -25.52 25.60
CA THR A 551 -15.20 -24.13 26.03
C THR A 551 -14.54 -24.06 27.41
N ALA A 552 -14.96 -24.90 28.37
CA ALA A 552 -14.39 -24.96 29.71
C ALA A 552 -12.95 -25.51 29.72
N VAL A 553 -12.65 -26.54 28.93
CA VAL A 553 -11.30 -27.11 28.81
C VAL A 553 -10.33 -26.08 28.23
N THR A 554 -10.71 -25.41 27.15
CA THR A 554 -9.90 -24.36 26.54
C THR A 554 -9.64 -23.21 27.51
N LEU A 555 -10.66 -22.80 28.27
CA LEU A 555 -10.52 -21.77 29.29
C LEU A 555 -9.55 -22.17 30.41
N PHE A 556 -9.64 -23.43 30.87
CA PHE A 556 -8.76 -23.95 31.91
C PHE A 556 -7.29 -23.97 31.45
N ILE A 557 -7.01 -24.42 30.22
CA ILE A 557 -5.66 -24.39 29.65
C ILE A 557 -5.11 -22.97 29.62
N TYR A 558 -5.92 -22.00 29.15
CA TYR A 558 -5.54 -20.59 29.12
C TYR A 558 -5.18 -20.05 30.51
N LEU A 559 -6.04 -20.29 31.51
CA LEU A 559 -5.81 -19.86 32.89
C LEU A 559 -4.54 -20.47 33.50
N VAL A 560 -4.27 -21.75 33.25
CA VAL A 560 -3.04 -22.40 33.72
C VAL A 560 -1.80 -21.75 33.09
N CYS A 561 -1.85 -21.47 31.78
CA CYS A 561 -0.74 -20.78 31.11
C CYS A 561 -0.52 -19.34 31.61
N CYS A 562 -1.58 -18.65 32.04
CA CYS A 562 -1.49 -17.33 32.67
C CYS A 562 -0.76 -17.32 34.02
N GLN A 563 -0.57 -18.48 34.67
CA GLN A 563 0.05 -18.59 35.99
C GLN A 563 1.46 -19.21 35.96
N ILE A 564 1.82 -19.90 34.86
CA ILE A 564 3.14 -20.53 34.74
C ILE A 564 4.19 -19.47 34.37
N PRO A 565 5.24 -19.24 35.19
CA PRO A 565 6.29 -18.29 34.88
C PRO A 565 7.21 -18.79 33.77
N LEU A 566 7.82 -17.86 33.03
CA LEU A 566 8.82 -18.16 32.00
C LEU A 566 10.16 -18.54 32.63
N PHE A 567 10.89 -19.43 31.96
CA PHE A 567 12.23 -19.83 32.40
C PHE A 567 13.29 -18.87 31.85
N GLY A 568 14.15 -18.32 32.71
CA GLY A 568 15.29 -17.48 32.30
C GLY A 568 15.11 -15.98 32.50
N ILE A 569 14.07 -15.53 33.21
CA ILE A 569 13.90 -14.12 33.60
C ILE A 569 14.81 -13.82 34.79
N MET A 570 15.72 -12.83 34.65
CA MET A 570 16.64 -12.42 35.72
C MET A 570 16.21 -11.15 36.46
N THR A 571 15.41 -10.28 35.82
CA THR A 571 14.91 -9.03 36.41
C THR A 571 13.38 -8.93 36.32
N SER A 572 12.71 -8.99 37.49
CA SER A 572 11.25 -8.81 37.59
C SER A 572 10.85 -7.35 37.78
N ASP A 573 11.78 -6.51 38.22
CA ASP A 573 11.51 -5.15 38.73
C ASP A 573 11.71 -4.01 37.71
N SER A 574 11.95 -4.32 36.43
CA SER A 574 12.05 -3.28 35.40
C SER A 574 10.68 -2.65 35.08
N ALA A 575 10.64 -1.36 34.75
CA ALA A 575 9.42 -0.67 34.36
C ALA A 575 8.76 -1.34 33.14
N ASP A 576 7.48 -1.70 33.24
CA ASP A 576 6.74 -2.36 32.15
C ASP A 576 6.25 -1.33 31.11
N PRO A 577 6.83 -1.27 29.90
CA PRO A 577 6.43 -0.28 28.90
C PRO A 577 5.06 -0.57 28.29
N LEU A 578 4.54 -1.79 28.46
CA LEU A 578 3.32 -2.28 27.81
C LEU A 578 2.14 -2.40 28.78
N TYR A 579 2.25 -1.84 29.99
CA TYR A 579 1.23 -1.95 31.04
C TYR A 579 -0.20 -1.67 30.53
N TRP A 580 -0.37 -0.60 29.76
CA TRP A 580 -1.65 -0.18 29.20
C TRP A 580 -2.20 -1.14 28.13
N MET A 581 -1.35 -1.92 27.48
CA MET A 581 -1.71 -2.84 26.41
C MET A 581 -2.11 -4.22 26.96
N ARG A 582 -1.56 -4.63 28.12
CA ARG A 582 -1.74 -5.96 28.71
C ARG A 582 -3.18 -6.30 29.06
N ALA A 583 -3.94 -5.33 29.58
CA ALA A 583 -5.35 -5.53 29.93
C ALA A 583 -6.20 -5.94 28.72
N ILE A 584 -5.97 -5.32 27.56
CA ILE A 584 -6.71 -5.57 26.32
C ILE A 584 -6.21 -6.86 25.64
N MET A 585 -4.90 -7.09 25.70
CA MET A 585 -4.27 -8.25 25.08
C MET A 585 -4.35 -9.53 25.89
N ALA A 586 -5.03 -9.49 27.04
CA ALA A 586 -5.15 -10.64 27.92
C ALA A 586 -3.77 -11.28 28.22
N SER A 587 -2.79 -10.43 28.55
CA SER A 587 -1.39 -10.77 28.73
C SER A 587 -0.94 -10.54 30.17
N ASN A 588 -0.20 -11.51 30.71
CA ASN A 588 0.38 -11.44 32.05
C ASN A 588 1.90 -11.42 31.96
N ARG A 589 2.52 -10.44 32.62
CA ARG A 589 3.97 -10.27 32.62
C ARG A 589 4.68 -11.43 33.31
N GLY A 590 5.76 -11.91 32.72
CA GLY A 590 6.63 -12.95 33.23
C GLY A 590 6.07 -14.36 33.08
N THR A 591 5.00 -14.55 32.32
CA THR A 591 4.29 -15.84 32.18
C THR A 591 4.30 -16.34 30.75
N LEU A 592 3.90 -17.60 30.52
CA LEU A 592 3.74 -18.14 29.16
C LEU A 592 2.80 -17.29 28.28
N MET A 593 1.89 -16.54 28.91
CA MET A 593 0.93 -15.66 28.23
C MET A 593 1.42 -14.21 28.07
N GLU A 594 2.74 -13.97 28.03
CA GLU A 594 3.29 -12.61 27.79
C GLU A 594 2.78 -11.99 26.48
N LEU A 595 2.78 -12.74 25.38
CA LEU A 595 2.26 -12.23 24.10
C LEU A 595 0.72 -12.13 24.09
N GLY A 596 0.05 -12.85 25.00
CA GLY A 596 -1.40 -12.94 25.11
C GLY A 596 -2.07 -13.26 23.76
N ILE A 597 -3.18 -12.58 23.49
CA ILE A 597 -3.90 -12.65 22.21
C ILE A 597 -3.39 -11.63 21.18
N SER A 598 -2.29 -10.92 21.45
CA SER A 598 -1.77 -9.87 20.55
C SER A 598 -1.66 -10.34 19.10
N PRO A 599 -0.97 -11.45 18.78
CA PRO A 599 -0.71 -11.81 17.39
C PRO A 599 -2.00 -12.15 16.62
N ILE A 600 -3.00 -12.66 17.35
CA ILE A 600 -4.30 -13.06 16.80
C ILE A 600 -5.11 -11.82 16.43
N VAL A 601 -5.20 -10.86 17.36
CA VAL A 601 -5.96 -9.61 17.13
C VAL A 601 -5.27 -8.77 16.06
N THR A 602 -3.94 -8.64 16.07
CA THR A 602 -3.22 -7.85 15.07
C THR A 602 -3.34 -8.45 13.67
N SER A 603 -3.20 -9.77 13.53
CA SER A 603 -3.39 -10.43 12.22
C SER A 603 -4.82 -10.30 11.71
N GLY A 604 -5.81 -10.48 12.59
CA GLY A 604 -7.23 -10.29 12.26
C GLY A 604 -7.55 -8.86 11.83
N MET A 605 -7.11 -7.86 12.60
CA MET A 605 -7.32 -6.44 12.28
C MET A 605 -6.66 -6.05 10.95
N ILE A 606 -5.43 -6.49 10.69
CA ILE A 606 -4.73 -6.20 9.43
C ILE A 606 -5.49 -6.83 8.25
N MET A 607 -5.86 -8.10 8.35
CA MET A 607 -6.56 -8.80 7.27
C MET A 607 -7.96 -8.24 7.01
N GLN A 608 -8.70 -7.90 8.07
CA GLN A 608 -10.03 -7.27 7.98
C GLN A 608 -9.93 -5.86 7.42
N LEU A 609 -8.93 -5.08 7.84
CA LEU A 609 -8.69 -3.74 7.29
C LEU A 609 -8.40 -3.85 5.79
N LEU A 610 -7.50 -4.74 5.37
CA LEU A 610 -7.14 -4.94 3.96
C LEU A 610 -8.33 -5.37 3.09
N ALA A 611 -9.21 -6.22 3.63
CA ALA A 611 -10.46 -6.60 2.98
C ALA A 611 -11.46 -5.43 2.93
N GLY A 612 -11.60 -4.70 4.05
CA GLY A 612 -12.54 -3.57 4.18
C GLY A 612 -12.18 -2.37 3.30
N ILE A 613 -10.88 -2.05 3.16
CA ILE A 613 -10.42 -1.02 2.22
C ILE A 613 -10.46 -1.49 0.76
N LYS A 614 -10.92 -2.73 0.49
CA LYS A 614 -10.99 -3.38 -0.82
C LYS A 614 -9.65 -3.46 -1.56
N VAL A 615 -8.54 -3.41 -0.82
CA VAL A 615 -7.22 -3.77 -1.36
C VAL A 615 -7.16 -5.28 -1.63
N ILE A 616 -7.87 -6.06 -0.82
CA ILE A 616 -8.07 -7.51 -0.97
C ILE A 616 -9.56 -7.75 -1.26
N GLU A 617 -9.88 -8.21 -2.47
CA GLU A 617 -11.24 -8.67 -2.80
C GLU A 617 -11.42 -10.10 -2.32
N VAL A 618 -12.11 -10.28 -1.19
CA VAL A 618 -12.46 -11.61 -0.68
C VAL A 618 -13.83 -11.99 -1.26
N GLY A 619 -13.85 -12.96 -2.16
CA GLY A 619 -15.11 -13.49 -2.67
C GLY A 619 -15.83 -14.37 -1.65
N ASP A 620 -17.14 -14.55 -1.86
CA ASP A 620 -18.00 -15.35 -0.99
C ASP A 620 -17.82 -16.86 -1.16
N SER A 621 -16.96 -17.30 -2.08
CA SER A 621 -16.75 -18.71 -2.33
C SER A 621 -16.11 -19.40 -1.11
N PRO A 622 -16.52 -20.63 -0.77
CA PRO A 622 -15.99 -21.34 0.39
C PRO A 622 -14.47 -21.56 0.30
N LYS A 623 -13.93 -21.65 -0.92
CA LYS A 623 -12.48 -21.78 -1.16
C LYS A 623 -11.73 -20.48 -0.87
N GLU A 624 -12.27 -19.33 -1.26
CA GLU A 624 -11.64 -18.03 -1.00
C GLU A 624 -11.72 -17.66 0.49
N ARG A 625 -12.83 -17.97 1.16
CA ARG A 625 -12.95 -17.81 2.61
C ARG A 625 -11.96 -18.70 3.37
N ALA A 626 -11.80 -19.96 2.95
CA ALA A 626 -10.78 -20.84 3.54
C ALA A 626 -9.36 -20.28 3.34
N LEU A 627 -9.04 -19.76 2.16
CA LEU A 627 -7.74 -19.16 1.86
C LEU A 627 -7.49 -17.87 2.66
N PHE A 628 -8.52 -17.06 2.87
CA PHE A 628 -8.46 -15.86 3.70
C PHE A 628 -8.15 -16.21 5.15
N ASN A 629 -8.86 -17.19 5.72
CA ASN A 629 -8.64 -17.66 7.09
C ASN A 629 -7.24 -18.28 7.25
N ALA A 630 -6.81 -19.12 6.31
CA ALA A 630 -5.47 -19.71 6.33
C ALA A 630 -4.37 -18.66 6.22
N SER A 631 -4.58 -17.61 5.40
CA SER A 631 -3.64 -16.47 5.30
C SER A 631 -3.58 -15.69 6.61
N GLN A 632 -4.73 -15.39 7.23
CA GLN A 632 -4.79 -14.70 8.53
C GLN A 632 -4.00 -15.46 9.60
N LYS A 633 -4.15 -16.79 9.64
CA LYS A 633 -3.40 -17.65 10.56
C LYS A 633 -1.89 -17.63 10.29
N LEU A 634 -1.48 -17.73 9.03
CA LEU A 634 -0.06 -17.63 8.67
C LEU A 634 0.54 -16.30 9.13
N PHE A 635 -0.18 -15.20 8.94
CA PHE A 635 0.23 -13.89 9.48
C PHE A 635 0.29 -13.90 11.01
N GLY A 636 -0.70 -14.48 11.70
CA GLY A 636 -0.67 -14.63 13.16
C GLY A 636 0.56 -15.38 13.67
N MET A 637 0.94 -16.49 13.02
CA MET A 637 2.16 -17.24 13.38
C MET A 637 3.44 -16.43 13.15
N LEU A 638 3.56 -15.75 12.00
CA LEU A 638 4.72 -14.90 11.70
C LEU A 638 4.85 -13.74 12.68
N ILE A 639 3.73 -13.10 13.06
CA ILE A 639 3.71 -12.04 14.05
C ILE A 639 4.11 -12.59 15.43
N THR A 640 3.64 -13.78 15.81
CA THR A 640 4.02 -14.40 17.09
C THR A 640 5.54 -14.59 17.20
N ILE A 641 6.17 -15.16 16.16
CA ILE A 641 7.63 -15.35 16.11
C ILE A 641 8.35 -14.00 16.13
N GLY A 642 7.87 -13.03 15.34
CA GLY A 642 8.45 -11.70 15.28
C GLY A 642 8.38 -10.96 16.61
N GLN A 643 7.24 -10.98 17.30
CA GLN A 643 7.06 -10.35 18.61
C GLN A 643 7.90 -11.05 19.69
N ALA A 644 7.94 -12.38 19.72
CA ALA A 644 8.79 -13.14 20.64
C ALA A 644 10.27 -12.76 20.48
N LEU A 645 10.75 -12.68 19.24
CA LEU A 645 12.13 -12.27 18.93
C LEU A 645 12.39 -10.83 19.40
N VAL A 646 11.49 -9.91 19.08
CA VAL A 646 11.64 -8.50 19.46
C VAL A 646 11.67 -8.35 20.98
N TYR A 647 10.77 -8.99 21.74
CA TYR A 647 10.70 -8.84 23.20
C TYR A 647 11.96 -9.35 23.91
N VAL A 648 12.57 -10.43 23.40
CA VAL A 648 13.82 -10.94 23.96
C VAL A 648 15.01 -10.06 23.54
N MET A 649 15.06 -9.60 22.28
CA MET A 649 16.16 -8.78 21.77
C MET A 649 16.16 -7.34 22.32
N THR A 650 15.00 -6.81 22.70
CA THR A 650 14.89 -5.46 23.31
C THR A 650 15.37 -5.41 24.75
N GLY A 651 15.79 -6.53 25.33
CA GLY A 651 16.30 -6.60 26.70
C GLY A 651 15.22 -6.55 27.78
N MET A 652 13.93 -6.80 27.45
CA MET A 652 12.83 -6.71 28.43
C MET A 652 12.96 -7.69 29.61
N TYR A 653 13.70 -8.78 29.42
CA TYR A 653 13.95 -9.80 30.46
C TYR A 653 15.36 -9.73 31.06
N GLY A 654 16.14 -8.72 30.66
CA GLY A 654 17.57 -8.54 30.93
C GLY A 654 18.38 -8.41 29.64
N ASP A 655 19.60 -7.85 29.72
CA ASP A 655 20.42 -7.61 28.53
C ASP A 655 20.85 -8.94 27.89
N PRO A 656 20.70 -9.10 26.55
CA PRO A 656 21.03 -10.36 25.86
C PRO A 656 22.49 -10.82 26.05
N SER A 657 23.40 -9.88 26.35
CA SER A 657 24.80 -10.15 26.67
C SER A 657 25.01 -10.81 28.04
N GLU A 658 24.13 -10.54 29.00
CA GLU A 658 24.22 -11.07 30.37
C GLU A 658 23.49 -12.41 30.52
N ILE A 659 22.35 -12.58 29.83
CA ILE A 659 21.53 -13.80 29.85
C ILE A 659 22.18 -14.95 29.06
N GLY A 660 22.96 -14.62 28.03
CA GLY A 660 23.59 -15.59 27.14
C GLY A 660 22.65 -16.09 26.02
N ALA A 661 23.22 -16.31 24.83
CA ALA A 661 22.47 -16.62 23.61
C ALA A 661 21.60 -17.90 23.71
N GLY A 662 22.02 -18.89 24.51
CA GLY A 662 21.29 -20.14 24.69
C GLY A 662 19.96 -19.97 25.44
N ILE A 663 19.95 -19.16 26.51
CA ILE A 663 18.73 -18.88 27.28
C ILE A 663 17.82 -17.93 26.49
N CYS A 664 18.39 -16.95 25.78
CA CYS A 664 17.62 -16.09 24.86
C CYS A 664 16.89 -16.92 23.79
N LEU A 665 17.56 -17.91 23.18
CA LEU A 665 16.91 -18.80 22.21
C LEU A 665 15.79 -19.62 22.85
N LEU A 666 16.00 -20.14 24.06
CA LEU A 666 14.99 -20.89 24.81
C LEU A 666 13.76 -20.04 25.12
N LEU A 667 13.94 -18.78 25.55
CA LEU A 667 12.85 -17.83 25.79
C LEU A 667 12.02 -17.57 24.52
N VAL A 668 12.68 -17.35 23.38
CA VAL A 668 11.99 -17.16 22.09
C VAL A 668 11.17 -18.40 21.73
N VAL A 669 11.71 -19.60 21.92
CA VAL A 669 11.00 -20.86 21.65
C VAL A 669 9.81 -21.04 22.59
N GLN A 670 9.96 -20.77 23.89
CA GLN A 670 8.86 -20.84 24.86
C GLN A 670 7.70 -19.91 24.52
N LEU A 671 7.98 -18.63 24.24
CA LEU A 671 6.98 -17.64 23.86
C LEU A 671 6.30 -17.99 22.53
N THR A 672 7.07 -18.50 21.56
CA THR A 672 6.52 -18.92 20.26
C THR A 672 5.56 -20.10 20.43
N ILE A 673 5.95 -21.14 21.18
CA ILE A 673 5.09 -22.31 21.41
C ILE A 673 3.82 -21.91 22.16
N ALA A 674 3.94 -21.09 23.20
CA ALA A 674 2.79 -20.60 23.94
C ALA A 674 1.81 -19.81 23.04
N GLY A 675 2.32 -18.89 22.22
CA GLY A 675 1.48 -18.14 21.27
C GLY A 675 0.83 -19.02 20.20
N LEU A 676 1.52 -20.07 19.73
CA LEU A 676 0.95 -21.05 18.80
C LEU A 676 -0.18 -21.87 19.45
N ILE A 677 -0.05 -22.24 20.73
CA ILE A 677 -1.12 -22.93 21.47
C ILE A 677 -2.36 -22.03 21.54
N VAL A 678 -2.23 -20.76 21.89
CA VAL A 678 -3.38 -19.82 21.95
C VAL A 678 -4.05 -19.66 20.58
N LEU A 679 -3.26 -19.56 19.50
CA LEU A 679 -3.78 -19.53 18.12
C LEU A 679 -4.63 -20.77 17.79
N LEU A 680 -4.17 -21.96 18.18
CA LEU A 680 -4.91 -23.21 17.97
C LEU A 680 -6.16 -23.33 18.86
N LEU A 681 -6.09 -22.83 20.09
CA LEU A 681 -7.24 -22.81 21.01
C LEU A 681 -8.36 -21.88 20.50
N ASP A 682 -8.01 -20.72 19.97
CA ASP A 682 -8.99 -19.81 19.34
C ASP A 682 -9.60 -20.46 18.09
N GLU A 683 -8.80 -21.12 17.26
CA GLU A 683 -9.29 -21.85 16.07
C GLU A 683 -10.23 -23.01 16.44
N LEU A 684 -9.93 -23.75 17.51
CA LEU A 684 -10.80 -24.82 18.03
C LEU A 684 -12.18 -24.26 18.36
N LEU A 685 -12.23 -23.14 19.08
CA LEU A 685 -13.51 -22.51 19.44
C LEU A 685 -14.25 -21.98 18.20
N GLN A 686 -13.54 -21.31 17.27
CA GLN A 686 -14.12 -20.74 16.04
C GLN A 686 -14.62 -21.81 15.04
N ASN A 687 -14.02 -22.99 15.00
CA ASN A 687 -14.45 -24.09 14.14
C ASN A 687 -15.75 -24.78 14.60
N GLY A 688 -16.35 -24.32 15.70
CA GLY A 688 -17.67 -24.75 16.17
C GLY A 688 -17.63 -25.77 17.30
N TYR A 689 -16.45 -26.08 17.85
CA TYR A 689 -16.33 -26.84 19.10
C TYR A 689 -16.72 -25.99 20.31
N GLY A 690 -16.59 -24.66 20.23
CA GLY A 690 -16.97 -23.73 21.30
C GLY A 690 -18.31 -23.05 21.10
N LEU A 691 -18.77 -22.35 22.14
CA LEU A 691 -19.98 -21.50 22.12
C LEU A 691 -19.74 -20.08 21.54
N GLY A 692 -18.52 -19.77 21.12
CA GLY A 692 -18.14 -18.44 20.62
C GLY A 692 -16.69 -18.36 20.18
N SER A 693 -16.14 -17.14 20.13
CA SER A 693 -14.75 -16.87 19.76
C SER A 693 -13.81 -16.97 20.98
N GLY A 694 -12.61 -17.52 20.78
CA GLY A 694 -11.60 -17.59 21.84
C GLY A 694 -11.11 -16.23 22.29
N ILE A 695 -10.91 -15.30 21.36
CA ILE A 695 -10.48 -13.92 21.65
C ILE A 695 -11.38 -13.26 22.70
N SER A 696 -12.70 -13.32 22.51
CA SER A 696 -13.63 -12.68 23.44
C SER A 696 -13.64 -13.38 24.81
N LEU A 697 -13.57 -14.71 24.83
CA LEU A 697 -13.53 -15.50 26.06
C LEU A 697 -12.28 -15.17 26.90
N PHE A 698 -11.10 -15.10 26.28
CA PHE A 698 -9.84 -14.82 26.98
C PHE A 698 -9.80 -13.40 27.56
N ILE A 699 -10.27 -12.40 26.81
CA ILE A 699 -10.40 -11.01 27.30
C ILE A 699 -11.33 -10.95 28.51
N ALA A 700 -12.54 -11.49 28.39
CA ALA A 700 -13.53 -11.45 29.46
C ALA A 700 -13.02 -12.14 30.73
N THR A 701 -12.30 -13.25 30.57
CA THR A 701 -11.72 -14.01 31.69
C THR A 701 -10.65 -13.20 32.43
N ASN A 702 -9.69 -12.60 31.72
CA ASN A 702 -8.63 -11.83 32.35
C ASN A 702 -9.17 -10.61 33.13
N ILE A 703 -10.20 -9.96 32.59
CA ILE A 703 -10.87 -8.84 33.28
C ILE A 703 -11.60 -9.34 34.53
N CYS A 704 -12.33 -10.46 34.43
CA CYS A 704 -13.01 -11.05 35.58
C CYS A 704 -12.02 -11.52 36.67
N GLU A 705 -10.89 -12.11 36.28
CA GLU A 705 -9.79 -12.48 37.17
C GLU A 705 -9.27 -11.25 37.92
N THR A 706 -9.00 -10.15 37.21
CA THR A 706 -8.55 -8.89 37.81
C THR A 706 -9.57 -8.33 38.81
N ILE A 707 -10.86 -8.34 38.47
CA ILE A 707 -11.93 -7.85 39.35
C ILE A 707 -12.02 -8.71 40.62
N ILE A 708 -12.00 -10.03 40.48
CA ILE A 708 -12.05 -10.96 41.62
C ILE A 708 -10.80 -10.79 42.49
N TRP A 709 -9.61 -10.72 41.89
CA TRP A 709 -8.36 -10.53 42.61
C TRP A 709 -8.35 -9.23 43.40
N LYS A 710 -8.68 -8.09 42.78
CA LYS A 710 -8.71 -6.79 43.49
C LYS A 710 -9.80 -6.72 44.59
N THR A 711 -10.82 -7.58 44.52
CA THR A 711 -11.87 -7.67 45.55
C THR A 711 -11.46 -8.58 46.72
N PHE A 712 -10.85 -9.74 46.43
CA PHE A 712 -10.61 -10.82 47.38
C PHE A 712 -9.13 -11.22 47.54
N SER A 713 -8.17 -10.41 47.10
CA SER A 713 -6.74 -10.70 47.24
C SER A 713 -6.36 -10.81 48.73
N PRO A 714 -5.77 -11.95 49.16
CA PRO A 714 -5.28 -12.13 50.52
C PRO A 714 -3.87 -11.56 50.71
N ALA A 715 -3.25 -10.99 49.68
CA ALA A 715 -1.91 -10.42 49.77
C ALA A 715 -1.89 -9.20 50.70
N THR A 716 -0.85 -9.05 51.49
CA THR A 716 -0.65 -7.90 52.39
C THR A 716 0.46 -7.00 51.88
N ILE A 717 0.24 -5.69 51.88
CA ILE A 717 1.24 -4.68 51.52
C ILE A 717 1.54 -3.85 52.78
N ASN A 718 2.82 -3.56 53.01
CA ASN A 718 3.25 -2.74 54.14
C ASN A 718 3.54 -1.31 53.67
N SER A 719 2.61 -0.40 53.92
CA SER A 719 2.73 1.02 53.53
C SER A 719 3.29 1.89 54.68
N GLY A 720 4.09 1.32 55.59
CA GLY A 720 4.70 2.03 56.71
C GLY A 720 3.76 2.36 57.88
N ARG A 721 2.44 2.17 57.71
CA ARG A 721 1.40 2.30 58.75
C ARG A 721 0.93 0.95 59.33
N GLY A 722 1.53 -0.14 58.89
CA GLY A 722 1.14 -1.52 59.20
C GLY A 722 0.91 -2.36 57.93
N THR A 723 0.67 -3.65 58.12
CA THR A 723 0.28 -4.58 57.05
C THR A 723 -1.21 -4.41 56.73
N GLU A 724 -1.52 -3.98 55.51
CA GLU A 724 -2.90 -3.86 55.02
C GLU A 724 -3.15 -4.91 53.94
N PHE A 725 -4.35 -5.50 53.92
CA PHE A 725 -4.75 -6.40 52.84
C PHE A 725 -5.03 -5.63 51.54
N GLU A 726 -4.57 -6.16 50.42
CA GLU A 726 -4.80 -5.60 49.09
C GLU A 726 -6.29 -5.66 48.72
N GLY A 727 -6.99 -6.77 49.03
CA GLY A 727 -8.38 -6.99 48.64
C GLY A 727 -9.37 -6.06 49.37
N ALA A 728 -10.26 -5.40 48.61
CA ALA A 728 -11.25 -4.45 49.15
C ALA A 728 -12.18 -5.07 50.21
N ALA A 729 -12.69 -6.29 49.96
CA ALA A 729 -13.61 -6.97 50.87
C ALA A 729 -12.90 -7.53 52.10
N ILE A 730 -11.71 -8.14 51.92
CA ILE A 730 -10.92 -8.69 53.03
C ILE A 730 -10.43 -7.57 53.95
N ALA A 731 -9.98 -6.44 53.38
CA ALA A 731 -9.57 -5.27 54.15
C ALA A 731 -10.73 -4.71 54.99
N LEU A 732 -11.97 -4.67 54.46
CA LEU A 732 -13.14 -4.26 55.23
C LEU A 732 -13.33 -5.14 56.48
N PHE A 733 -13.35 -6.47 56.31
CA PHE A 733 -13.52 -7.38 57.45
C PHE A 733 -12.35 -7.30 58.44
N HIS A 734 -11.12 -7.21 57.94
CA HIS A 734 -9.94 -7.10 58.79
C HIS A 734 -9.90 -5.80 59.59
N LEU A 735 -10.14 -4.64 58.95
CA LEU A 735 -10.17 -3.34 59.61
C LEU A 735 -11.31 -3.24 60.62
N LEU A 736 -12.48 -3.79 60.28
CA LEU A 736 -13.63 -3.82 61.19
C LEU A 736 -13.40 -4.76 62.39
N ALA A 737 -12.65 -5.85 62.21
CA ALA A 737 -12.33 -6.78 63.29
C ALA A 737 -11.21 -6.27 64.22
N THR A 738 -10.14 -5.71 63.65
CA THR A 738 -8.92 -5.36 64.41
C THR A 738 -8.93 -3.98 65.06
N ARG A 739 -9.61 -2.99 64.48
CA ARG A 739 -9.63 -1.62 65.02
C ARG A 739 -10.73 -1.43 66.07
N SER A 740 -10.43 -0.72 67.14
CA SER A 740 -11.39 -0.32 68.18
C SER A 740 -12.41 0.70 67.66
N ASP A 741 -11.98 1.69 66.88
CA ASP A 741 -12.81 2.75 66.33
C ASP A 741 -13.51 2.33 65.03
N LYS A 742 -14.74 1.81 65.14
CA LYS A 742 -15.49 1.27 64.00
C LYS A 742 -15.81 2.31 62.91
N ILE A 743 -16.10 3.55 63.30
CA ILE A 743 -16.43 4.64 62.35
C ILE A 743 -15.21 5.02 61.51
N ARG A 744 -14.04 5.11 62.14
CA ARG A 744 -12.78 5.43 61.46
C ARG A 744 -12.35 4.29 60.54
N ALA A 745 -12.46 3.04 61.01
CA ALA A 745 -12.19 1.84 60.23
C ALA A 745 -13.08 1.74 58.99
N LEU A 746 -14.38 2.09 59.11
CA LEU A 746 -15.30 2.11 57.98
C LEU A 746 -14.90 3.18 56.96
N ARG A 747 -14.62 4.41 57.41
CA ARG A 747 -14.19 5.50 56.51
C ARG A 747 -12.90 5.15 55.76
N GLU A 748 -11.95 4.52 56.45
CA GLU A 748 -10.68 4.08 55.89
C GLU A 748 -10.88 2.96 54.86
N ALA A 749 -11.75 1.97 55.12
CA ALA A 749 -12.08 0.91 54.17
C ALA A 749 -12.79 1.43 52.90
N PHE A 750 -13.62 2.47 53.02
CA PHE A 750 -14.37 3.05 51.89
C PHE A 750 -13.54 4.01 51.03
N TYR A 751 -12.62 4.78 51.62
CA TYR A 751 -11.94 5.90 50.93
C TYR A 751 -10.41 5.78 50.88
N ARG A 752 -9.83 4.59 51.06
CA ARG A 752 -8.39 4.39 50.84
C ARG A 752 -8.00 4.74 49.39
N GLY A 753 -6.92 5.51 49.23
CA GLY A 753 -6.47 6.04 47.94
C GLY A 753 -5.33 5.23 47.29
N HIS A 754 -4.53 4.51 48.08
CA HIS A 754 -3.38 3.73 47.60
C HIS A 754 -3.72 2.29 47.21
N LEU A 755 -4.91 1.78 47.57
CA LEU A 755 -5.37 0.40 47.33
C LEU A 755 -6.85 0.39 46.90
N PRO A 756 -7.34 -0.68 46.23
CA PRO A 756 -8.75 -0.78 45.79
C PRO A 756 -9.73 -0.65 46.97
N ASN A 757 -10.62 0.33 46.98
CA ASN A 757 -11.54 0.54 48.11
C ASN A 757 -12.94 -0.05 47.85
N LEU A 758 -13.81 -0.04 48.87
CA LEU A 758 -15.18 -0.55 48.71
C LEU A 758 -16.05 0.34 47.81
N MET A 759 -15.75 1.65 47.74
CA MET A 759 -16.47 2.58 46.86
C MET A 759 -16.24 2.23 45.38
N ASN A 760 -15.01 1.85 45.01
CA ASN A 760 -14.64 1.41 43.67
C ASN A 760 -15.37 0.09 43.30
N LEU A 761 -15.55 -0.81 44.27
CA LEU A 761 -16.33 -2.05 44.07
C LEU A 761 -17.82 -1.73 43.81
N LEU A 762 -18.41 -0.83 44.61
CA LEU A 762 -19.80 -0.38 44.41
C LEU A 762 -19.96 0.34 43.05
N ALA A 763 -18.99 1.16 42.66
CA ALA A 763 -18.93 1.79 41.34
C ALA A 763 -18.92 0.73 40.22
N THR A 764 -18.10 -0.32 40.34
CA THR A 764 -18.08 -1.43 39.36
C THR A 764 -19.46 -2.10 39.24
N VAL A 765 -20.12 -2.42 40.36
CA VAL A 765 -21.46 -3.05 40.35
C VAL A 765 -22.51 -2.13 39.73
N PHE A 766 -22.44 -0.83 40.02
CA PHE A 766 -23.34 0.17 39.46
C PHE A 766 -23.19 0.28 37.94
N ILE A 767 -21.96 0.44 37.44
CA ILE A 767 -21.67 0.47 36.00
C ILE A 767 -22.09 -0.84 35.33
N PHE A 768 -21.77 -1.98 35.93
CA PHE A 768 -22.16 -3.31 35.43
C PHE A 768 -23.69 -3.40 35.21
N SER A 769 -24.48 -2.90 36.17
CA SER A 769 -25.95 -2.89 36.09
C SER A 769 -26.47 -1.99 34.97
N ILE A 770 -25.89 -0.79 34.81
CA ILE A 770 -26.26 0.15 33.74
C ILE A 770 -25.96 -0.44 32.36
N VAL A 771 -24.78 -1.06 32.21
CA VAL A 771 -24.38 -1.66 30.93
C VAL A 771 -25.35 -2.78 30.53
N ILE A 772 -25.73 -3.66 31.47
CA ILE A 772 -26.73 -4.72 31.20
C ILE A 772 -28.07 -4.10 30.78
N TYR A 773 -28.52 -3.05 31.46
CA TYR A 773 -29.76 -2.38 31.12
C TYR A 773 -29.72 -1.79 29.70
N LEU A 774 -28.66 -1.07 29.34
CA LEU A 774 -28.49 -0.48 28.02
C LEU A 774 -28.30 -1.52 26.91
N GLN A 775 -27.71 -2.67 27.22
CA GLN A 775 -27.55 -3.78 26.28
C GLN A 775 -28.90 -4.38 25.83
N GLY A 776 -29.95 -4.26 26.65
CA GLY A 776 -31.30 -4.70 26.32
C GLY A 776 -32.01 -3.84 25.26
N PHE A 777 -31.52 -2.63 24.97
CA PHE A 777 -32.16 -1.72 24.02
C PHE A 777 -32.03 -2.23 22.58
N ARG A 778 -33.16 -2.51 21.95
CA ARG A 778 -33.24 -2.95 20.56
C ARG A 778 -34.47 -2.39 19.85
N VAL A 779 -34.30 -2.08 18.58
CA VAL A 779 -35.37 -1.68 17.67
C VAL A 779 -35.72 -2.89 16.81
N GLU A 780 -36.95 -3.38 16.91
CA GLU A 780 -37.40 -4.56 16.15
C GLU A 780 -38.11 -4.14 14.86
N LEU A 781 -37.57 -4.56 13.71
CA LEU A 781 -38.18 -4.32 12.41
C LEU A 781 -38.94 -5.56 11.92
N PRO A 782 -40.23 -5.46 11.56
CA PRO A 782 -40.99 -6.60 11.10
C PRO A 782 -40.60 -7.00 9.66
N ILE A 783 -40.15 -8.24 9.49
CA ILE A 783 -39.83 -8.87 8.20
C ILE A 783 -40.76 -10.05 7.93
N LYS A 784 -41.06 -10.29 6.66
CA LYS A 784 -41.86 -11.42 6.20
C LYS A 784 -41.11 -12.20 5.12
N SER A 785 -41.30 -13.51 5.09
CA SER A 785 -40.79 -14.34 3.99
C SER A 785 -41.59 -14.09 2.72
N SER A 786 -40.89 -13.88 1.60
CA SER A 786 -41.49 -13.85 0.26
C SER A 786 -41.84 -15.26 -0.24
N ARG A 787 -41.09 -16.27 0.22
CA ARG A 787 -41.23 -17.68 -0.19
C ARG A 787 -42.37 -18.40 0.53
N GLN A 788 -42.51 -18.17 1.84
CA GLN A 788 -43.53 -18.81 2.67
C GLN A 788 -44.53 -17.77 3.18
N ARG A 789 -45.77 -17.86 2.67
CA ARG A 789 -46.85 -16.95 3.05
C ARG A 789 -47.23 -17.19 4.52
N GLY A 790 -47.23 -16.13 5.33
CA GLY A 790 -47.60 -16.18 6.75
C GLY A 790 -46.42 -16.32 7.73
N GLN A 791 -45.19 -16.50 7.25
CA GLN A 791 -44.01 -16.52 8.12
C GLN A 791 -43.55 -15.07 8.43
N TYR A 792 -43.78 -14.65 9.67
CA TYR A 792 -43.32 -13.38 10.21
C TYR A 792 -42.09 -13.61 11.09
N ALA A 793 -41.11 -12.73 10.97
CA ALA A 793 -39.97 -12.66 11.88
C ALA A 793 -39.67 -11.19 12.20
N THR A 794 -39.00 -10.94 13.31
CA THR A 794 -38.50 -9.61 13.64
C THR A 794 -36.99 -9.59 13.45
N TYR A 795 -36.47 -8.50 12.87
CA TYR A 795 -35.04 -8.25 12.76
C TYR A 795 -34.65 -7.20 13.82
N PRO A 796 -33.96 -7.60 14.90
CA PRO A 796 -33.58 -6.67 15.96
C PRO A 796 -32.31 -5.91 15.61
N ILE A 797 -32.37 -4.58 15.65
CA ILE A 797 -31.23 -3.67 15.59
C ILE A 797 -30.93 -3.21 17.02
N LYS A 798 -29.84 -3.70 17.61
CA LYS A 798 -29.44 -3.33 18.98
C LYS A 798 -28.85 -1.92 19.03
N LEU A 799 -28.95 -1.28 20.19
CA LEU A 799 -28.29 0.00 20.46
C LEU A 799 -26.77 -0.09 20.25
N PHE A 800 -26.13 -1.11 20.82
CA PHE A 800 -24.71 -1.42 20.54
C PHE A 800 -24.59 -2.26 19.27
N TYR A 801 -24.92 -1.65 18.13
CA TYR A 801 -24.96 -2.33 16.82
C TYR A 801 -23.62 -2.95 16.41
N THR A 802 -22.52 -2.20 16.58
CA THR A 802 -21.15 -2.65 16.32
C THR A 802 -20.52 -3.38 17.51
N SER A 803 -21.32 -3.68 18.54
CA SER A 803 -20.87 -4.32 19.78
C SER A 803 -19.69 -3.56 20.42
N ASN A 804 -18.62 -4.28 20.77
CA ASN A 804 -17.46 -3.78 21.50
C ASN A 804 -16.29 -3.33 20.61
N MET A 805 -16.40 -3.45 19.29
CA MET A 805 -15.27 -3.13 18.40
C MET A 805 -14.79 -1.67 18.48
N PRO A 806 -15.66 -0.66 18.61
CA PRO A 806 -15.21 0.73 18.65
C PRO A 806 -14.27 1.02 19.82
N ILE A 807 -14.60 0.51 21.01
CA ILE A 807 -13.78 0.74 22.21
C ILE A 807 -12.47 -0.05 22.16
N ILE A 808 -12.49 -1.26 21.59
CA ILE A 808 -11.26 -2.05 21.37
C ILE A 808 -10.31 -1.33 20.41
N LEU A 809 -10.83 -0.82 19.29
CA LEU A 809 -10.04 -0.10 18.30
C LEU A 809 -9.50 1.23 18.84
N GLN A 810 -10.34 1.97 19.58
CA GLN A 810 -9.94 3.23 20.20
C GLN A 810 -8.85 3.00 21.24
N SER A 811 -9.03 2.02 22.12
CA SER A 811 -8.06 1.73 23.17
C SER A 811 -6.75 1.20 22.60
N ALA A 812 -6.81 0.34 21.57
CA ALA A 812 -5.61 -0.13 20.86
C ALA A 812 -4.85 1.01 20.17
N LEU A 813 -5.56 1.98 19.58
CA LEU A 813 -4.94 3.17 19.00
C LEU A 813 -4.18 3.97 20.07
N VAL A 814 -4.82 4.27 21.21
CA VAL A 814 -4.19 5.04 22.29
C VAL A 814 -3.00 4.30 22.88
N SER A 815 -3.12 2.99 23.14
CA SER A 815 -1.99 2.18 23.63
C SER A 815 -0.80 2.22 22.67
N ASN A 816 -1.03 2.11 21.36
CA ASN A 816 0.07 2.19 20.38
C ASN A 816 0.72 3.59 20.36
N ILE A 817 -0.07 4.66 20.49
CA ILE A 817 0.45 6.03 20.57
C ILE A 817 1.32 6.20 21.83
N PHE A 818 0.88 5.66 22.96
CA PHE A 818 1.63 5.71 24.23
C PHE A 818 2.95 4.96 24.14
N VAL A 819 2.96 3.74 23.59
CA VAL A 819 4.20 2.97 23.43
C VAL A 819 5.18 3.70 22.51
N ILE A 820 4.72 4.21 21.37
CA ILE A 820 5.58 4.98 20.45
C ILE A 820 6.12 6.22 21.14
N SER A 821 5.27 6.97 21.85
CA SER A 821 5.68 8.17 22.57
C SER A 821 6.72 7.86 23.66
N GLN A 822 6.50 6.82 24.45
CA GLN A 822 7.42 6.41 25.51
C GLN A 822 8.77 5.96 24.93
N MET A 823 8.77 5.18 23.84
CA MET A 823 10.01 4.78 23.15
C MET A 823 10.77 5.98 22.58
N LEU A 824 10.06 6.95 22.00
CA LEU A 824 10.66 8.18 21.48
C LEU A 824 11.25 9.03 22.61
N ALA A 825 10.53 9.19 23.72
CA ALA A 825 10.98 9.93 24.89
C ALA A 825 12.21 9.29 25.54
N ASN A 826 12.25 7.96 25.65
CA ASN A 826 13.38 7.23 26.23
C ASN A 826 14.65 7.32 25.36
N LYS A 827 14.51 7.38 24.03
CA LYS A 827 15.66 7.38 23.10
C LYS A 827 16.13 8.78 22.71
N TRP A 828 15.20 9.74 22.62
CA TRP A 828 15.44 11.10 22.10
C TRP A 828 14.88 12.19 23.04
N GLY A 829 14.87 11.93 24.34
CA GLY A 829 14.40 12.87 25.36
C GLY A 829 15.09 14.24 25.27
N GLY A 830 14.31 15.32 25.42
CA GLY A 830 14.79 16.70 25.35
C GLY A 830 14.63 17.40 23.99
N ASN A 831 14.17 16.69 22.96
CA ASN A 831 13.78 17.30 21.69
C ASN A 831 12.38 17.92 21.79
N ILE A 832 12.21 19.17 21.32
CA ILE A 832 10.92 19.91 21.36
C ILE A 832 9.78 19.10 20.73
N PHE A 833 10.01 18.44 19.58
CA PHE A 833 8.98 17.65 18.92
C PHE A 833 8.59 16.38 19.69
N VAL A 834 9.53 15.78 20.42
CA VAL A 834 9.29 14.59 21.25
C VAL A 834 8.53 14.99 22.51
N ASP A 835 8.89 16.11 23.13
CA ASP A 835 8.23 16.63 24.33
C ASP A 835 6.80 17.10 24.05
N ILE A 836 6.53 17.69 22.86
CA ILE A 836 5.16 17.99 22.41
C ILE A 836 4.36 16.69 22.23
N PHE A 837 4.99 15.63 21.72
CA PHE A 837 4.32 14.35 21.48
C PHE A 837 3.98 13.62 22.78
N GLY A 838 4.90 13.60 23.75
CA GLY A 838 4.61 13.16 25.11
C GLY A 838 5.85 13.21 25.99
N LYS A 839 5.72 13.89 27.12
CA LYS A 839 6.72 13.91 28.19
C LYS A 839 6.31 12.91 29.26
N TRP A 840 7.23 12.01 29.60
CA TRP A 840 7.02 10.94 30.57
C TRP A 840 7.79 11.24 31.85
N GLY A 841 7.19 10.94 33.00
CA GLY A 841 7.83 11.02 34.31
C GLY A 841 7.67 9.71 35.05
N ASP A 842 8.64 9.38 35.91
CA ASP A 842 8.61 8.18 36.74
C ASP A 842 7.86 8.46 38.04
N ASP A 843 6.84 7.65 38.35
CA ASP A 843 6.21 7.62 39.67
C ASP A 843 7.02 6.74 40.64
N ASN A 844 6.82 6.88 41.95
CA ASN A 844 7.46 6.14 43.03
C ASN A 844 7.36 4.59 42.90
N ASN A 845 6.51 4.09 42.00
CA ASN A 845 6.32 2.68 41.68
C ASN A 845 6.98 2.23 40.35
N ALA A 846 7.98 2.96 39.84
CA ALA A 846 8.70 2.65 38.59
C ALA A 846 7.77 2.52 37.36
N ARG A 847 6.68 3.29 37.33
CA ARG A 847 5.75 3.38 36.19
C ARG A 847 5.91 4.73 35.53
N GLY A 848 6.17 4.73 34.22
CA GLY A 848 6.17 5.93 33.41
C GLY A 848 4.73 6.40 33.16
N ILE A 849 4.38 7.58 33.68
CA ILE A 849 3.09 8.23 33.45
C ILE A 849 3.34 9.46 32.57
N PRO A 850 2.48 9.74 31.57
CA PRO A 850 2.63 10.95 30.77
C PRO A 850 2.34 12.18 31.65
N THR A 851 3.34 13.04 31.87
CA THR A 851 3.21 14.28 32.65
C THR A 851 2.90 15.50 31.78
N GLY A 852 3.04 15.38 30.46
CA GLY A 852 2.76 16.48 29.52
C GLY A 852 2.76 16.06 28.05
N GLY A 853 2.38 17.00 27.16
CA GLY A 853 2.29 16.78 25.72
C GLY A 853 0.95 16.17 25.27
N LEU A 854 0.88 15.71 24.01
CA LEU A 854 -0.33 15.10 23.44
C LEU A 854 -0.78 13.86 24.23
N CYS A 855 0.17 13.01 24.65
CA CYS A 855 -0.15 11.79 25.39
C CYS A 855 -0.82 12.06 26.74
N TYR A 856 -0.49 13.18 27.41
CA TYR A 856 -1.19 13.59 28.63
C TYR A 856 -2.67 13.87 28.37
N TYR A 857 -3.04 14.56 27.28
CA TYR A 857 -4.45 14.80 26.95
C TYR A 857 -5.24 13.57 26.49
N LEU A 858 -4.54 12.50 26.10
CA LEU A 858 -5.14 11.24 25.68
C LEU A 858 -5.30 10.26 26.84
N SER A 859 -4.58 10.43 27.95
CA SER A 859 -4.72 9.60 29.14
C SER A 859 -5.95 9.97 29.95
N PRO A 860 -6.63 9.00 30.60
CA PRO A 860 -7.72 9.31 31.52
C PRO A 860 -7.18 9.97 32.80
N PRO A 861 -7.89 10.95 33.39
CA PRO A 861 -7.58 11.46 34.72
C PRO A 861 -7.86 10.37 35.78
N HIS A 862 -6.97 10.23 36.77
CA HIS A 862 -7.03 9.13 37.73
C HIS A 862 -7.89 9.42 38.95
N SER A 863 -8.19 10.70 39.22
CA SER A 863 -8.99 11.10 40.36
C SER A 863 -9.88 12.30 40.09
N PHE A 864 -10.98 12.40 40.84
CA PHE A 864 -11.82 13.60 40.86
C PHE A 864 -11.04 14.86 41.25
N ALA A 865 -9.97 14.73 42.03
CA ALA A 865 -9.12 15.84 42.42
C ALA A 865 -8.29 16.37 41.23
N GLU A 866 -7.71 15.50 40.41
CA GLU A 866 -7.00 15.87 39.18
C GLU A 866 -7.93 16.56 38.18
N MET A 867 -9.16 16.07 38.05
CA MET A 867 -10.18 16.68 37.18
C MET A 867 -10.52 18.11 37.60
N TYR A 868 -10.57 18.38 38.92
CA TYR A 868 -10.83 19.72 39.43
C TYR A 868 -9.64 20.67 39.20
N ASN A 869 -8.42 20.14 39.32
CA ASN A 869 -7.19 20.92 39.14
C ASN A 869 -6.92 21.27 37.67
N ASP A 870 -7.26 20.38 36.73
CA ASP A 870 -7.11 20.59 35.29
C ASP A 870 -8.40 20.25 34.51
N PRO A 871 -9.36 21.19 34.45
CA PRO A 871 -10.63 20.96 33.75
C PRO A 871 -10.47 20.88 32.23
N LEU A 872 -9.42 21.50 31.66
CA LEU A 872 -9.16 21.48 30.22
C LEU A 872 -8.80 20.06 29.77
N HIS A 873 -7.90 19.41 30.51
CA HIS A 873 -7.50 18.03 30.25
C HIS A 873 -8.72 17.09 30.20
N CYS A 874 -9.63 17.21 31.17
CA CYS A 874 -10.85 16.41 31.22
C CYS A 874 -11.77 16.65 30.00
N ILE A 875 -12.01 17.91 29.62
CA ILE A 875 -12.88 18.22 28.47
C ILE A 875 -12.30 17.65 27.17
N VAL A 876 -11.00 17.80 26.95
CA VAL A 876 -10.33 17.27 25.74
C VAL A 876 -10.42 15.75 25.72
N TYR A 877 -10.17 15.08 26.84
CA TYR A 877 -10.29 13.63 26.97
C TYR A 877 -11.72 13.13 26.66
N ILE A 878 -12.75 13.76 27.22
CA ILE A 878 -14.17 13.41 26.96
C ILE A 878 -14.49 13.54 25.47
N VAL A 879 -14.20 14.70 24.87
CA VAL A 879 -14.50 14.95 23.45
C VAL A 879 -13.76 13.97 22.54
N PHE A 880 -12.49 13.69 22.86
CA PHE A 880 -11.69 12.73 22.12
C PHE A 880 -12.27 11.31 22.21
N MET A 881 -12.58 10.83 23.42
CA MET A 881 -13.12 9.49 23.65
C MET A 881 -14.46 9.28 22.94
N LEU A 882 -15.41 10.21 23.12
CA LEU A 882 -16.74 10.10 22.49
C LEU A 882 -16.65 10.23 20.97
N GLY A 883 -15.85 11.18 20.47
CA GLY A 883 -15.68 11.42 19.04
C GLY A 883 -15.03 10.24 18.32
N THR A 884 -13.96 9.68 18.88
CA THR A 884 -13.26 8.52 18.30
C THR A 884 -14.10 7.25 18.34
N CYS A 885 -14.81 6.97 19.45
CA CYS A 885 -15.70 5.81 19.52
C CYS A 885 -16.87 5.89 18.52
N ALA A 886 -17.49 7.06 18.36
CA ALA A 886 -18.55 7.26 17.36
C ALA A 886 -18.02 7.12 15.93
N PHE A 887 -16.85 7.69 15.64
CA PHE A 887 -16.20 7.58 14.34
C PHE A 887 -15.83 6.15 13.98
N PHE A 888 -15.18 5.42 14.90
CA PHE A 888 -14.81 4.03 14.66
C PHE A 888 -16.02 3.13 14.51
N SER A 889 -17.07 3.33 15.30
CA SER A 889 -18.33 2.59 15.15
C SER A 889 -18.95 2.78 13.77
N LYS A 890 -19.05 4.03 13.30
CA LYS A 890 -19.60 4.32 11.97
C LYS A 890 -18.73 3.80 10.83
N SER A 891 -17.42 3.80 11.00
CA SER A 891 -16.50 3.24 9.98
C SER A 891 -16.54 1.71 9.97
N TRP A 892 -16.76 1.10 11.14
CA TRP A 892 -16.77 -0.36 11.29
C TRP A 892 -17.97 -1.04 10.62
N ILE A 893 -19.13 -0.38 10.52
CA ILE A 893 -20.29 -0.98 9.83
C ILE A 893 -20.02 -1.24 8.35
N ASP A 894 -19.24 -0.39 7.70
CA ASP A 894 -18.86 -0.54 6.29
C ASP A 894 -17.78 -1.62 6.12
N VAL A 895 -16.84 -1.74 7.06
CA VAL A 895 -15.76 -2.75 7.04
C VAL A 895 -16.28 -4.16 7.37
N SER A 896 -17.21 -4.26 8.32
CA SER A 896 -17.76 -5.54 8.78
C SER A 896 -18.81 -6.13 7.83
N GLY A 897 -19.20 -5.43 6.76
CA GLY A 897 -20.29 -5.86 5.88
C GLY A 897 -21.65 -5.85 6.57
N SER A 898 -21.82 -5.01 7.60
CA SER A 898 -23.07 -4.80 8.33
C SER A 898 -23.73 -3.46 7.98
N SER A 899 -23.31 -2.85 6.87
CA SER A 899 -23.92 -1.64 6.34
C SER A 899 -25.37 -1.89 5.93
N ALA A 900 -26.17 -0.83 5.84
CA ALA A 900 -27.58 -0.96 5.44
C ALA A 900 -27.76 -1.62 4.06
N LYS A 901 -26.80 -1.42 3.14
CA LYS A 901 -26.81 -2.04 1.82
C LYS A 901 -26.51 -3.53 1.89
N ASP A 902 -25.54 -3.92 2.72
CA ASP A 902 -25.13 -5.33 2.86
C ASP A 902 -26.21 -6.14 3.58
N VAL A 903 -26.80 -5.58 4.65
CA VAL A 903 -27.93 -6.22 5.36
C VAL A 903 -29.14 -6.36 4.45
N ALA A 904 -29.46 -5.33 3.66
CA ALA A 904 -30.55 -5.42 2.69
C ALA A 904 -30.29 -6.49 1.63
N LYS A 905 -29.05 -6.60 1.14
CA LYS A 905 -28.64 -7.65 0.20
C LYS A 905 -28.78 -9.04 0.85
N GLN A 906 -28.32 -9.22 2.09
CA GLN A 906 -28.47 -10.48 2.82
C GLN A 906 -29.94 -10.88 3.03
N LEU A 907 -30.80 -9.92 3.40
CA LEU A 907 -32.24 -10.16 3.54
C LEU A 907 -32.88 -10.53 2.20
N LYS A 908 -32.47 -9.86 1.11
CA LYS A 908 -32.91 -10.19 -0.25
C LYS A 908 -32.48 -11.58 -0.69
N ASP A 909 -31.23 -11.95 -0.43
CA ASP A 909 -30.70 -13.29 -0.75
C ASP A 909 -31.44 -14.38 0.04
N ARG A 910 -31.86 -14.07 1.28
CA ARG A 910 -32.75 -14.92 2.09
C ARG A 910 -34.24 -14.83 1.72
N GLN A 911 -34.60 -14.07 0.70
CA GLN A 911 -35.99 -13.85 0.26
C GLN A 911 -36.89 -13.27 1.36
N MET A 912 -36.35 -12.40 2.22
CA MET A 912 -37.07 -11.70 3.29
C MET A 912 -37.34 -10.26 2.87
N VAL A 913 -38.57 -9.78 3.06
CA VAL A 913 -38.99 -8.40 2.72
C VAL A 913 -39.58 -7.72 3.95
N MET A 914 -39.34 -6.42 4.11
CA MET A 914 -39.92 -5.64 5.20
C MET A 914 -41.44 -5.46 5.01
N ARG A 915 -42.22 -5.52 6.08
CA ARG A 915 -43.67 -5.33 6.01
C ARG A 915 -43.99 -3.90 5.52
N GLY A 916 -44.94 -3.79 4.58
CA GLY A 916 -45.41 -2.49 4.06
C GLY A 916 -44.49 -1.80 3.06
N HIS A 917 -43.27 -2.31 2.85
CA HIS A 917 -42.27 -1.66 2.00
C HIS A 917 -41.91 -2.55 0.81
N ARG A 918 -41.63 -1.91 -0.34
CA ARG A 918 -41.04 -2.58 -1.50
C ARG A 918 -39.55 -2.87 -1.24
N GLU A 919 -38.98 -3.83 -1.96
CA GLU A 919 -37.56 -4.22 -1.82
C GLU A 919 -36.59 -3.02 -1.91
N ALA A 920 -36.83 -2.09 -2.86
CA ALA A 920 -36.01 -0.88 -3.01
C ALA A 920 -36.12 0.07 -1.81
N SER A 921 -37.27 0.10 -1.13
CA SER A 921 -37.51 0.96 0.04
C SER A 921 -36.93 0.39 1.34
N MET A 922 -36.64 -0.92 1.39
CA MET A 922 -36.03 -1.56 2.56
C MET A 922 -34.66 -0.96 2.87
N ILE A 923 -33.85 -0.67 1.84
CA ILE A 923 -32.53 -0.06 2.01
C ILE A 923 -32.65 1.32 2.67
N HIS A 924 -33.66 2.10 2.29
CA HIS A 924 -33.88 3.44 2.85
C HIS A 924 -34.22 3.39 4.34
N GLU A 925 -35.14 2.50 4.73
CA GLU A 925 -35.50 2.29 6.15
C GLU A 925 -34.30 1.78 6.97
N LEU A 926 -33.57 0.78 6.47
CA LEU A 926 -32.38 0.28 7.15
C LEU A 926 -31.29 1.37 7.29
N ASN A 927 -31.15 2.24 6.29
CA ASN A 927 -30.19 3.34 6.33
C ASN A 927 -30.59 4.47 7.29
N ARG A 928 -31.86 4.53 7.72
CA ARG A 928 -32.32 5.44 8.77
C ARG A 928 -31.90 4.96 10.16
N TYR A 929 -32.00 3.66 10.41
CA TYR A 929 -31.72 3.08 11.73
C TYR A 929 -30.25 2.68 11.94
N ILE A 930 -29.60 2.01 10.98
CA ILE A 930 -28.27 1.41 11.18
C ILE A 930 -27.17 2.45 11.45
N PRO A 931 -26.96 3.49 10.61
CA PRO A 931 -25.91 4.48 10.87
C PRO A 931 -26.15 5.27 12.16
N THR A 932 -27.41 5.55 12.47
CA THR A 932 -27.82 6.25 13.70
C THR A 932 -27.54 5.40 14.93
N ALA A 933 -27.93 4.12 14.91
CA ALA A 933 -27.64 3.16 15.98
C ALA A 933 -26.14 2.95 16.15
N ALA A 934 -25.37 2.85 15.06
CA ALA A 934 -23.92 2.71 15.13
C ALA A 934 -23.23 3.93 15.75
N ALA A 935 -23.53 5.14 15.27
CA ALA A 935 -22.92 6.36 15.79
C ALA A 935 -23.31 6.64 17.25
N PHE A 936 -24.61 6.54 17.56
CA PHE A 936 -25.12 6.78 18.92
C PHE A 936 -24.68 5.68 19.89
N GLY A 937 -24.68 4.42 19.46
CA GLY A 937 -24.17 3.30 20.24
C GLY A 937 -22.68 3.45 20.57
N GLY A 938 -21.86 3.86 19.58
CA GLY A 938 -20.44 4.16 19.81
C GLY A 938 -20.22 5.32 20.78
N LEU A 939 -21.04 6.37 20.71
CA LEU A 939 -21.02 7.48 21.65
C LEU A 939 -21.40 7.05 23.07
N CYS A 940 -22.47 6.26 23.22
CA CYS A 940 -22.90 5.74 24.52
C CYS A 940 -21.82 4.85 25.16
N VAL A 941 -21.20 3.97 24.36
CA VAL A 941 -20.07 3.13 24.78
C VAL A 941 -18.90 3.98 25.29
N GLY A 942 -18.53 5.04 24.56
CA GLY A 942 -17.49 5.98 25.00
C GLY A 942 -17.85 6.70 26.30
N ALA A 943 -19.09 7.20 26.42
CA ALA A 943 -19.57 7.88 27.62
C ALA A 943 -19.60 6.96 28.86
N LEU A 944 -19.99 5.70 28.70
CA LEU A 944 -19.97 4.70 29.78
C LEU A 944 -18.54 4.40 30.25
N SER A 945 -17.59 4.26 29.32
CA SER A 945 -16.18 4.05 29.66
C SER A 945 -15.63 5.21 30.48
N VAL A 946 -15.84 6.44 30.00
CA VAL A 946 -15.39 7.67 30.68
C VAL A 946 -16.01 7.77 32.08
N THR A 947 -17.31 7.49 32.21
CA THR A 947 -18.00 7.52 33.52
C THR A 947 -17.41 6.49 34.47
N ALA A 948 -17.11 5.29 33.98
CA ALA A 948 -16.54 4.22 34.79
C ALA A 948 -15.09 4.52 35.21
N ASP A 949 -14.29 5.13 34.32
CA ASP A 949 -12.94 5.60 34.64
C ASP A 949 -12.98 6.71 35.70
N PHE A 950 -13.90 7.67 35.59
CA PHE A 950 -14.07 8.74 36.58
C PHE A 950 -14.53 8.25 37.94
N MET A 951 -15.42 7.25 37.99
CA MET A 951 -15.87 6.66 39.25
C MET A 951 -14.81 5.76 39.90
N GLY A 952 -13.67 5.52 39.24
CA GLY A 952 -12.59 4.67 39.77
C GLY A 952 -12.95 3.19 39.81
N ALA A 953 -13.79 2.72 38.88
CA ALA A 953 -14.25 1.34 38.87
C ALA A 953 -13.08 0.33 38.72
N ILE A 954 -13.15 -0.76 39.48
CA ILE A 954 -12.14 -1.83 39.49
C ILE A 954 -12.16 -2.56 38.13
N GLY A 955 -11.01 -2.60 37.43
CA GLY A 955 -10.85 -3.31 36.15
C GLY A 955 -10.83 -2.44 34.89
N SER A 956 -10.78 -1.11 35.05
CA SER A 956 -10.95 -0.07 34.02
C SER A 956 -12.35 0.01 33.42
N GLY A 957 -12.78 1.21 33.05
CA GLY A 957 -14.07 1.43 32.40
C GLY A 957 -14.19 0.69 31.07
N THR A 958 -13.11 0.68 30.30
CA THR A 958 -13.01 -0.10 29.06
C THR A 958 -13.13 -1.60 29.32
N GLY A 959 -12.42 -2.14 30.31
CA GLY A 959 -12.42 -3.56 30.65
C GLY A 959 -13.80 -4.06 31.08
N ILE A 960 -14.43 -3.37 32.04
CA ILE A 960 -15.76 -3.77 32.55
C ILE A 960 -16.78 -3.85 31.42
N LEU A 961 -16.81 -2.83 30.55
CA LEU A 961 -17.74 -2.78 29.42
C LEU A 961 -17.51 -3.95 28.45
N LEU A 962 -16.25 -4.30 28.19
CA LEU A 962 -15.90 -5.44 27.36
C LEU A 962 -16.40 -6.75 27.96
N ALA A 963 -16.11 -7.00 29.24
CA ALA A 963 -16.49 -8.22 29.92
C ALA A 963 -18.01 -8.40 29.94
N VAL A 964 -18.78 -7.37 30.32
CA VAL A 964 -20.25 -7.43 30.38
C VAL A 964 -20.84 -7.77 29.02
N THR A 965 -20.46 -7.03 27.99
CA THR A 965 -21.04 -7.23 26.66
C THR A 965 -20.66 -8.58 26.07
N ILE A 966 -19.44 -9.07 26.31
CA ILE A 966 -19.02 -10.41 25.87
C ILE A 966 -19.84 -11.49 26.59
N ILE A 967 -19.96 -11.41 27.92
CA ILE A 967 -20.76 -12.37 28.71
C ILE A 967 -22.21 -12.37 28.24
N TYR A 968 -22.78 -11.19 27.99
CA TYR A 968 -24.15 -11.06 27.48
C TYR A 968 -24.31 -11.67 26.08
N GLN A 969 -23.33 -11.49 25.18
CA GLN A 969 -23.33 -12.15 23.87
C GLN A 969 -23.27 -13.67 23.98
N TYR A 970 -22.44 -14.19 24.89
CA TYR A 970 -22.38 -15.62 25.18
C TYR A 970 -23.71 -16.13 25.77
N PHE A 971 -24.34 -15.37 26.66
CA PHE A 971 -25.65 -15.70 27.22
C PHE A 971 -26.74 -15.77 26.13
N GLU A 972 -26.80 -14.79 25.21
CA GLU A 972 -27.75 -14.87 24.09
C GLU A 972 -27.50 -16.08 23.19
N THR A 973 -26.24 -16.41 22.94
CA THR A 973 -25.86 -17.56 22.11
C THR A 973 -26.26 -18.87 22.79
N PHE A 974 -26.02 -18.95 24.10
CA PHE A 974 -26.45 -20.03 24.96
C PHE A 974 -27.96 -20.23 24.91
N VAL A 975 -28.75 -19.16 25.10
CA VAL A 975 -30.22 -19.22 25.06
C VAL A 975 -30.73 -19.65 23.68
N LYS A 976 -30.14 -19.15 22.60
CA LYS A 976 -30.49 -19.53 21.23
C LYS A 976 -30.20 -21.01 20.95
N GLU A 977 -29.01 -21.49 21.30
CA GLU A 977 -28.65 -22.90 21.09
C GLU A 977 -29.50 -23.84 21.95
N GLN A 978 -29.86 -23.43 23.18
CA GLN A 978 -30.74 -24.19 24.05
C GLN A 978 -32.18 -24.25 23.50
N ALA A 979 -32.68 -23.16 22.93
CA ALA A 979 -33.98 -23.12 22.26
C ALA A 979 -34.01 -24.03 21.02
N GLU A 980 -32.93 -24.05 20.23
CA GLU A 980 -32.77 -24.97 19.09
C GLU A 980 -32.65 -26.45 19.54
N ALA A 981 -32.11 -26.71 20.72
CA ALA A 981 -31.95 -28.05 21.29
C ALA A 981 -33.21 -28.62 21.97
N GLY A 982 -34.33 -27.88 21.96
CA GLY A 982 -35.63 -28.37 22.46
C GLY A 982 -35.78 -28.41 23.99
N GLY A 983 -34.98 -27.67 24.75
CA GLY A 983 -35.07 -27.64 26.21
C GLY A 983 -36.17 -26.71 26.71
N VAL A 984 -37.29 -27.29 27.18
CA VAL A 984 -38.34 -26.89 28.18
C VAL A 984 -38.64 -25.39 28.49
N MET A 985 -37.68 -24.47 28.40
CA MET A 985 -37.87 -23.02 28.60
C MET A 985 -38.60 -22.31 27.44
N GLY A 986 -38.68 -22.94 26.25
CA GLY A 986 -39.45 -22.42 25.11
C GLY A 986 -40.96 -22.34 25.36
N MET A 987 -41.47 -22.90 26.47
CA MET A 987 -42.87 -22.82 26.87
C MET A 987 -43.18 -21.64 27.82
N PHE A 988 -42.16 -20.98 28.39
CA PHE A 988 -42.35 -19.92 29.41
C PHE A 988 -41.98 -18.50 28.95
N LEU A 989 -41.48 -18.33 27.71
CA LEU A 989 -41.01 -17.02 27.18
C LEU A 989 -41.75 -16.56 25.90
N ASN A 990 -42.98 -17.02 25.68
CA ASN A 990 -43.89 -16.40 24.71
C ASN A 990 -44.88 -15.47 25.42
#